data_AF-A0A372QHT1-F1
#
_entry.id   AF-A0A372QHT1-F1
#
_cell.length_a   1.000
_cell.length_b   1.000
_cell.length_c   1.000
_cell.angle_alpha   90.00
_cell.angle_beta   90.00
_cell.angle_gamma   90.00
#
_symmetry.space_group_name_H-M   'P 1'
#
loop_
_entity.id
_entity.type
_entity.pdbx_description
1 polymer ?
#
loop_
_entity_poly.entity_id
_entity_poly.type
_entity_poly.pdbx_seq_one_letter_code
_entity_poly.pdbx_strand_id
1 'polypeptide(L)'
;MTSVKEWIEEKIKNKYIRYFKYDEFSQVVEIGRGGFGVLKLLREIEDHPKINRFLGITKDSDYYILVLEYANEGNLRDYLKKKFTYLRWNDKIQMALDITGGLKFIHSKEIIHRDLHSKNILVNNGKLLIADFGLSKKLAEITTNSVGNRQGMIEYIEPQCFKNKKYKKDKKSDIYSLGVLLWEISSGRIPFSDCSRDLLDYYIKNGDREDPIDGTPPKYQKLYQECWNDEPKSRPDIEKVYEILSQLNTENSFYLQSSQPHIHNVDNNSNSKVSDIDDFYITSDRLNINSRNNQNSRQNQKNYEENNIRIVVGLEFGLTYSGFSYCHVKEKGNVCSNDIWHGGEYHQLKTNTVLQYDDECNNVKLWGAPAMVKKQNRRNKRQNNEENGRVELFLLHLSDSLAEELKPKLPVDYKKAITDYLREIGEVIKDTIKARWPLFDYFKNVLLVIAVPAEFSENAKAIMRICTFNAGLIKDECSTNLQFITESEAVAAYCMENLKGQNLAQAGTNFMVVDCGDRIDVITCKLLSNDQLGEITEKSGDSCGSTFIDAEFIKYLRGILGDVSIDLLRDNGQMQYLVQQFCNYCKIPFTGDDQDFSYELDIEHTKRYIKDDNIRNTLEDDEWVIEINFETMKSIFEPVIRNILNLIKAQLDNAQETISAMFLVGDFSESKYLQKRIKQEFSHRVFNILVPLQPTAAISRGAVIYGLPIKSNYH
;
A
#
# COMPACT_ATOMS: atom_id res chain seq x y z
N MET A 1 27.87 31.38 24.19
CA MET A 1 27.92 30.37 23.11
C MET A 1 27.69 31.09 21.80
N THR A 2 28.61 30.97 20.84
CA THR A 2 28.41 31.46 19.46
C THR A 2 27.21 30.74 18.87
N SER A 3 26.31 31.47 18.20
CA SER A 3 25.13 30.85 17.59
C SER A 3 25.56 29.88 16.47
N VAL A 4 24.76 28.83 16.21
CA VAL A 4 25.04 27.86 15.12
C VAL A 4 25.22 28.56 13.78
N LYS A 5 24.47 29.63 13.55
CA LYS A 5 24.53 30.46 12.34
C LYS A 5 25.89 31.17 12.21
N GLU A 6 26.34 31.83 13.27
CA GLU A 6 27.65 32.50 13.30
C GLU A 6 28.79 31.48 13.11
N TRP A 7 28.68 30.28 13.69
CA TRP A 7 29.66 29.22 13.48
C TRP A 7 29.75 28.78 12.02
N ILE A 8 28.60 28.56 11.35
CA ILE A 8 28.57 28.17 9.94
C ILE A 8 29.17 29.28 9.07
N GLU A 9 28.78 30.53 9.30
CA GLU A 9 29.29 31.69 8.57
C GLU A 9 30.81 31.86 8.76
N GLU A 10 31.33 31.64 9.97
CA GLU A 10 32.76 31.63 10.25
C GLU A 10 33.49 30.50 9.50
N LYS A 11 32.92 29.29 9.46
CA LYS A 11 33.51 28.15 8.74
C LYS A 11 33.47 28.34 7.22
N ILE A 12 32.44 28.96 6.67
CA ILE A 12 32.40 29.37 5.26
C ILE A 12 33.50 30.41 4.99
N LYS A 13 33.58 31.46 5.81
CA LYS A 13 34.56 32.54 5.67
C LYS A 13 36.01 32.03 5.71
N ASN A 14 36.28 31.08 6.60
CA ASN A 14 37.59 30.45 6.75
C ASN A 14 37.84 29.31 5.75
N LYS A 15 36.95 29.10 4.76
CA LYS A 15 37.01 28.04 3.74
C LYS A 15 37.05 26.61 4.28
N TYR A 16 36.61 26.40 5.52
CA TYR A 16 36.46 25.07 6.12
C TYR A 16 35.23 24.33 5.59
N ILE A 17 34.20 25.07 5.15
CA ILE A 17 33.03 24.52 4.48
C ILE A 17 32.88 25.24 3.14
N ARG A 18 32.81 24.47 2.06
CA ARG A 18 32.55 25.03 0.74
C ARG A 18 31.10 25.53 0.67
N TYR A 19 30.93 26.77 0.22
CA TYR A 19 29.62 27.36 -0.02
C TYR A 19 29.36 27.45 -1.53
N PHE A 20 28.19 27.00 -1.95
CA PHE A 20 27.68 27.16 -3.31
C PHE A 20 26.54 28.17 -3.30
N LYS A 21 26.52 29.10 -4.26
CA LYS A 21 25.39 30.03 -4.33
C LYS A 21 24.15 29.26 -4.80
N TYR A 22 23.00 29.56 -4.20
CA TYR A 22 21.77 28.80 -4.46
C TYR A 22 21.28 28.93 -5.91
N ASP A 23 21.55 30.07 -6.55
CA ASP A 23 21.24 30.36 -7.95
C ASP A 23 22.12 29.59 -8.96
N GLU A 24 23.17 28.89 -8.50
CA GLU A 24 23.98 27.99 -9.36
C GLU A 24 23.27 26.65 -9.63
N PHE A 25 22.18 26.34 -8.92
CA PHE A 25 21.43 25.09 -9.07
C PHE A 25 20.20 25.29 -9.97
N SER A 26 20.07 24.47 -11.01
CA SER A 26 18.95 24.54 -11.98
C SER A 26 17.78 23.60 -11.67
N GLN A 27 18.01 22.58 -10.84
CA GLN A 27 17.01 21.60 -10.42
C GLN A 27 17.18 21.34 -8.94
N VAL A 28 16.22 21.80 -8.14
CA VAL A 28 16.21 21.62 -6.69
C VAL A 28 14.99 20.81 -6.32
N VAL A 29 15.21 19.65 -5.69
CA VAL A 29 14.17 18.80 -5.13
C VAL A 29 14.49 18.59 -3.67
N GLU A 30 13.54 18.86 -2.79
CA GLU A 30 13.70 18.59 -1.37
C GLU A 30 13.59 17.08 -1.11
N ILE A 31 14.69 16.47 -0.65
CA ILE A 31 14.76 15.02 -0.38
C ILE A 31 14.75 14.68 1.12
N GLY A 32 14.88 15.69 2.00
CA GLY A 32 14.88 15.51 3.46
C GLY A 32 15.27 16.78 4.23
N ARG A 33 15.05 16.77 5.55
CA ARG A 33 15.47 17.84 6.49
C ARG A 33 16.06 17.22 7.75
N GLY A 34 17.08 17.87 8.33
CA GLY A 34 17.79 17.34 9.50
C GLY A 34 18.42 18.42 10.38
N GLY A 35 18.99 18.00 11.51
CA GLY A 35 19.65 18.87 12.48
C GLY A 35 21.15 19.07 12.23
N PHE A 36 21.73 20.07 12.89
CA PHE A 36 23.14 20.48 12.72
C PHE A 36 24.19 19.39 13.04
N GLY A 37 23.86 18.38 13.86
CA GLY A 37 24.79 17.29 14.22
C GLY A 37 25.31 16.51 13.01
N VAL A 38 24.52 16.43 11.93
CA VAL A 38 24.85 15.72 10.69
C VAL A 38 26.09 16.31 10.01
N LEU A 39 26.22 17.64 10.00
CA LEU A 39 27.32 18.33 9.33
C LEU A 39 28.69 17.98 9.94
N LYS A 40 28.76 17.82 11.27
CA LYS A 40 30.00 17.43 11.95
C LYS A 40 30.42 16.00 11.58
N LEU A 41 29.45 15.08 11.52
CA LEU A 41 29.70 13.68 11.18
C LEU A 41 30.18 13.54 9.73
N LEU A 42 29.49 14.19 8.77
CA LEU A 42 29.83 14.11 7.35
C LEU A 42 31.28 14.52 7.06
N ARG A 43 31.81 15.52 7.78
CA ARG A 43 33.20 15.98 7.65
C ARG A 43 34.24 14.92 8.07
N GLU A 44 33.90 14.00 8.96
CA GLU A 44 34.81 12.94 9.41
C GLU A 44 34.86 11.76 8.43
N ILE A 45 33.90 11.69 7.50
CA ILE A 45 33.68 10.52 6.63
C ILE A 45 33.65 10.82 5.13
N GLU A 46 33.73 12.08 4.72
CA GLU A 46 33.57 12.53 3.32
C GLU A 46 34.58 11.97 2.32
N ASP A 47 35.76 11.51 2.78
CA ASP A 47 36.85 11.07 1.91
C ASP A 47 36.81 9.57 1.53
N HIS A 48 35.83 8.82 2.03
CA HIS A 48 35.79 7.38 1.76
C HIS A 48 35.00 7.04 0.49
N PRO A 49 35.54 6.21 -0.44
CA PRO A 49 34.95 5.97 -1.76
C PRO A 49 33.63 5.18 -1.75
N LYS A 50 33.19 4.71 -0.58
CA LYS A 50 31.91 4.00 -0.35
C LYS A 50 30.91 4.80 0.49
N ILE A 51 31.19 6.09 0.72
CA ILE A 51 30.31 7.02 1.41
C ILE A 51 29.90 8.09 0.40
N ASN A 52 28.63 8.48 0.39
CA ASN A 52 28.16 9.55 -0.47
C ASN A 52 28.80 10.87 -0.04
N ARG A 53 29.58 11.46 -0.95
CA ARG A 53 30.49 12.55 -0.61
C ARG A 53 29.73 13.83 -0.30
N PHE A 54 30.07 14.45 0.82
CA PHE A 54 29.66 15.80 1.15
C PHE A 54 30.51 16.82 0.38
N LEU A 55 29.86 17.69 -0.40
CA LEU A 55 30.54 18.67 -1.26
C LEU A 55 30.59 20.07 -0.64
N GLY A 56 29.64 20.39 0.25
CA GLY A 56 29.50 21.70 0.87
C GLY A 56 28.06 22.03 1.23
N ILE A 57 27.76 23.31 1.41
CA ILE A 57 26.40 23.79 1.73
C ILE A 57 25.98 24.90 0.79
N THR A 58 24.67 25.07 0.66
CA THR A 58 24.05 26.27 0.09
C THR A 58 23.02 26.81 1.08
N LYS A 59 22.47 27.99 0.79
CA LYS A 59 21.49 28.65 1.64
C LYS A 59 20.39 29.24 0.77
N ASP A 60 19.16 28.85 1.07
CA ASP A 60 17.96 29.48 0.54
C ASP A 60 17.16 30.10 1.70
N SER A 61 16.96 31.41 1.65
CA SER A 61 16.28 32.17 2.70
C SER A 61 16.91 31.95 4.09
N ASP A 62 16.18 31.35 5.04
CA ASP A 62 16.65 31.05 6.40
C ASP A 62 17.17 29.61 6.58
N TYR A 63 17.20 28.81 5.51
CA TYR A 63 17.56 27.39 5.57
C TYR A 63 18.94 27.11 4.97
N TYR A 64 19.74 26.33 5.70
CA TYR A 64 20.96 25.73 5.16
C TYR A 64 20.63 24.37 4.53
N ILE A 65 21.20 24.12 3.35
CA ILE A 65 20.98 22.92 2.56
C ILE A 65 22.32 22.22 2.34
N LEU A 66 22.37 20.90 2.55
CA LEU A 66 23.56 20.09 2.29
C LEU A 66 23.69 19.82 0.78
N VAL A 67 24.88 20.02 0.21
CA VAL A 67 25.20 19.69 -1.17
C VAL A 67 26.01 18.39 -1.16
N LEU A 68 25.45 17.35 -1.78
CA LEU A 68 26.01 16.01 -1.81
C LEU A 68 26.32 15.59 -3.25
N GLU A 69 27.21 14.60 -3.41
CA GLU A 69 27.48 13.98 -4.70
C GLU A 69 26.22 13.30 -5.27
N TYR A 70 25.91 13.59 -6.54
CA TYR A 70 24.79 12.97 -7.24
C TYR A 70 25.15 11.55 -7.70
N ALA A 71 24.34 10.59 -7.29
CA ALA A 71 24.44 9.19 -7.70
C ALA A 71 23.50 8.92 -8.90
N ASN A 72 24.08 8.67 -10.07
CA ASN A 72 23.37 8.68 -11.35
C ASN A 72 22.41 7.50 -11.59
N GLU A 73 22.43 6.47 -10.73
CA GLU A 73 21.59 5.28 -10.88
C GLU A 73 20.56 5.15 -9.74
N GLY A 74 20.42 6.18 -8.90
CA GLY A 74 19.41 6.24 -7.84
C GLY A 74 19.78 5.39 -6.61
N ASN A 75 18.77 4.84 -5.93
CA ASN A 75 18.97 4.00 -4.74
C ASN A 75 18.97 2.50 -5.09
N LEU A 76 19.51 1.67 -4.18
CA LEU A 76 19.68 0.23 -4.36
C LEU A 76 18.34 -0.50 -4.55
N ARG A 77 17.27 -0.10 -3.85
CA ARG A 77 15.94 -0.73 -3.97
C ARG A 77 15.42 -0.64 -5.41
N ASP A 78 15.44 0.56 -5.98
CA ASP A 78 14.99 0.81 -7.35
C ASP A 78 15.94 0.21 -8.38
N TYR A 79 17.24 0.20 -8.07
CA TYR A 79 18.26 -0.42 -8.92
C TYR A 79 18.05 -1.94 -9.03
N LEU A 80 17.83 -2.64 -7.91
CA LEU A 80 17.52 -4.07 -7.90
C LEU A 80 16.24 -4.34 -8.70
N LYS A 81 15.16 -3.60 -8.46
CA LYS A 81 13.89 -3.76 -9.20
C LYS A 81 14.08 -3.70 -10.72
N LYS A 82 14.99 -2.86 -11.22
CA LYS A 82 15.25 -2.67 -12.66
C LYS A 82 16.28 -3.64 -13.23
N LYS A 83 17.31 -4.00 -12.46
CA LYS A 83 18.52 -4.66 -12.98
C LYS A 83 18.75 -6.07 -12.45
N PHE A 84 17.95 -6.56 -11.51
CA PHE A 84 18.21 -7.82 -10.81
C PHE A 84 18.44 -9.02 -11.73
N THR A 85 17.67 -9.15 -12.81
CA THR A 85 17.78 -10.25 -13.79
C THR A 85 19.11 -10.27 -14.55
N TYR A 86 19.85 -9.15 -14.57
CA TYR A 86 21.17 -9.04 -15.20
C TYR A 86 22.33 -9.21 -14.22
N LEU A 87 22.06 -9.25 -12.90
CA LEU A 87 23.10 -9.34 -11.87
C LEU A 87 23.51 -10.79 -11.64
N ARG A 88 24.78 -11.09 -11.86
CA ARG A 88 25.39 -12.38 -11.51
C ARG A 88 25.85 -12.35 -10.05
N TRP A 89 26.19 -13.51 -9.52
CA TRP A 89 26.67 -13.62 -8.14
C TRP A 89 27.92 -12.79 -7.83
N ASN A 90 28.83 -12.64 -8.79
CA ASN A 90 29.99 -11.76 -8.62
C ASN A 90 29.59 -10.30 -8.46
N ASP A 91 28.60 -9.86 -9.24
CA ASP A 91 28.07 -8.50 -9.13
C ASP A 91 27.43 -8.34 -7.74
N LYS A 92 26.54 -9.25 -7.32
CA LYS A 92 25.89 -9.24 -6.00
C LYS A 92 26.88 -9.23 -4.82
N ILE A 93 27.94 -10.04 -4.88
CA ILE A 93 28.98 -10.08 -3.84
C ILE A 93 29.78 -8.78 -3.83
N GLN A 94 30.11 -8.21 -5.00
CA GLN A 94 30.77 -6.92 -5.08
C GLN A 94 29.89 -5.80 -4.51
N MET A 95 28.57 -5.84 -4.76
CA MET A 95 27.62 -4.91 -4.18
C MET A 95 27.59 -5.00 -2.64
N ALA A 96 27.57 -6.22 -2.11
CA ALA A 96 27.67 -6.48 -0.67
C ALA A 96 28.98 -5.94 -0.08
N LEU A 97 30.12 -6.21 -0.74
CA LEU A 97 31.44 -5.71 -0.34
C LEU A 97 31.52 -4.19 -0.29
N ASP A 98 30.90 -3.50 -1.24
CA ASP A 98 30.87 -2.04 -1.28
C ASP A 98 30.18 -1.46 -0.04
N ILE A 99 29.00 -2.00 0.32
CA ILE A 99 28.24 -1.59 1.51
C ILE A 99 29.01 -1.94 2.77
N THR A 100 29.51 -3.17 2.89
CA THR A 100 30.28 -3.63 4.06
C THR A 100 31.56 -2.81 4.23
N GLY A 101 32.24 -2.44 3.15
CA GLY A 101 33.44 -1.59 3.19
C GLY A 101 33.15 -0.17 3.69
N GLY A 102 32.04 0.44 3.23
CA GLY A 102 31.58 1.72 3.76
C GLY A 102 31.21 1.64 5.25
N LEU A 103 30.47 0.60 5.64
CA LEU A 103 30.04 0.42 7.02
C LEU A 103 31.22 0.18 7.97
N LYS A 104 32.20 -0.63 7.54
CA LYS A 104 33.46 -0.86 8.25
C LYS A 104 34.20 0.45 8.53
N PHE A 105 34.27 1.34 7.54
CA PHE A 105 34.92 2.62 7.69
C PHE A 105 34.22 3.50 8.74
N ILE A 106 32.89 3.67 8.69
CA ILE A 106 32.20 4.52 9.68
C ILE A 106 32.23 3.90 11.09
N HIS A 107 32.17 2.57 11.20
CA HIS A 107 32.34 1.88 12.47
C HIS A 107 33.74 2.08 13.07
N SER A 108 34.79 2.18 12.24
CA SER A 108 36.15 2.51 12.70
C SER A 108 36.29 3.94 13.24
N LYS A 109 35.34 4.82 12.92
CA LYS A 109 35.23 6.19 13.46
C LYS A 109 34.32 6.28 14.69
N GLU A 110 33.88 5.14 15.24
CA GLU A 110 32.89 5.06 16.31
C GLU A 110 31.55 5.74 15.96
N ILE A 111 31.19 5.73 14.67
CA ILE A 111 29.92 6.23 14.15
C ILE A 111 29.01 5.05 13.84
N ILE A 112 27.75 5.14 14.26
CA ILE A 112 26.69 4.19 13.88
C ILE A 112 25.67 4.86 12.98
N HIS A 113 25.22 4.15 11.94
CA HIS A 113 24.33 4.70 10.92
C HIS A 113 22.90 4.85 11.46
N ARG A 114 22.39 3.80 12.13
CA ARG A 114 21.06 3.68 12.77
C ARG A 114 19.84 3.60 11.85
N ASP A 115 20.04 3.87 10.56
CA ASP A 115 19.01 3.85 9.51
C ASP A 115 19.54 3.29 8.18
N LEU A 116 20.26 2.17 8.26
CA LEU A 116 20.88 1.54 7.09
C LEU A 116 19.84 0.69 6.36
N HIS A 117 19.44 1.07 5.16
CA HIS A 117 18.48 0.31 4.34
C HIS A 117 18.68 0.60 2.85
N SER A 118 18.05 -0.17 1.96
CA SER A 118 18.33 -0.09 0.52
C SER A 118 17.97 1.26 -0.13
N LYS A 119 17.05 2.03 0.44
CA LYS A 119 16.81 3.42 0.00
C LYS A 119 17.91 4.42 0.39
N ASN A 120 18.73 4.11 1.40
CA ASN A 120 19.88 4.91 1.85
C ASN A 120 21.21 4.38 1.28
N ILE A 121 21.16 3.38 0.40
CA ILE A 121 22.31 2.96 -0.40
C ILE A 121 22.11 3.51 -1.81
N LEU A 122 23.01 4.38 -2.25
CA LEU A 122 22.98 4.97 -3.58
C LEU A 122 23.87 4.21 -4.56
N VAL A 123 23.50 4.22 -5.84
CA VAL A 123 24.25 3.58 -6.92
C VAL A 123 24.81 4.66 -7.84
N ASN A 124 26.14 4.68 -7.99
CA ASN A 124 26.85 5.60 -8.86
C ASN A 124 27.83 4.84 -9.76
N ASN A 125 27.52 4.72 -11.04
CA ASN A 125 28.29 3.96 -12.04
C ASN A 125 28.61 2.53 -11.57
N GLY A 126 27.58 1.81 -11.09
CA GLY A 126 27.65 0.45 -10.58
C GLY A 126 28.29 0.29 -9.19
N LYS A 127 28.76 1.38 -8.57
CA LYS A 127 29.34 1.37 -7.21
C LYS A 127 28.30 1.77 -6.17
N LEU A 128 28.31 1.11 -5.02
CA LEU A 128 27.38 1.43 -3.93
C LEU A 128 28.00 2.40 -2.94
N LEU A 129 27.20 3.38 -2.53
CA LEU A 129 27.57 4.43 -1.60
C LEU A 129 26.55 4.47 -0.44
N ILE A 130 27.02 4.45 0.80
CA ILE A 130 26.15 4.71 1.97
C ILE A 130 25.83 6.20 2.03
N ALA A 131 24.56 6.54 2.15
CA ALA A 131 24.04 7.90 2.22
C ALA A 131 23.08 8.08 3.40
N ASP A 132 22.65 9.33 3.60
CA ASP A 132 21.74 9.77 4.66
C ASP A 132 22.20 9.47 6.10
N PHE A 133 23.03 10.38 6.61
CA PHE A 133 23.52 10.36 7.99
C PHE A 133 22.63 11.13 8.96
N GLY A 134 21.37 11.41 8.60
CA GLY A 134 20.43 12.21 9.38
C GLY A 134 20.18 11.69 10.80
N LEU A 135 20.17 10.36 10.95
CA LEU A 135 19.94 9.67 12.23
C LEU A 135 21.22 9.13 12.88
N SER A 136 22.36 9.26 12.19
CA SER A 136 23.65 8.74 12.64
C SER A 136 24.16 9.47 13.88
N LYS A 137 24.92 8.75 14.71
CA LYS A 137 25.49 9.28 15.95
C LYS A 137 26.85 8.68 16.25
N LYS A 138 27.67 9.40 17.01
CA LYS A 138 28.83 8.80 17.67
C LYS A 138 28.39 7.90 18.82
N LEU A 139 29.10 6.80 19.03
CA LEU A 139 28.79 5.83 20.09
C LEU A 139 28.75 6.47 21.48
N ALA A 140 29.63 7.46 21.73
CA ALA A 140 29.69 8.20 22.98
C ALA A 140 28.48 9.12 23.25
N GLU A 141 27.70 9.47 22.22
CA GLU A 141 26.55 10.39 22.31
C GLU A 141 25.21 9.65 22.51
N ILE A 142 25.25 8.33 22.68
CA ILE A 142 24.05 7.48 22.78
C ILE A 142 23.49 7.46 24.20
N THR A 143 22.32 8.07 24.38
CA THR A 143 21.58 8.09 25.64
C THR A 143 20.57 6.93 25.73
N THR A 144 20.11 6.59 26.94
CA THR A 144 19.16 5.49 27.23
C THR A 144 17.72 5.76 26.77
N ASN A 145 17.39 7.01 26.41
CA ASN A 145 16.00 7.44 26.12
C ASN A 145 15.82 7.71 24.62
N SER A 146 16.12 6.72 23.78
CA SER A 146 16.17 6.88 22.33
C SER A 146 14.79 6.82 21.68
N VAL A 147 14.08 7.95 21.64
CA VAL A 147 12.85 8.16 20.82
C VAL A 147 13.08 7.77 19.35
N GLY A 148 14.33 7.83 18.88
CA GLY A 148 14.74 7.42 17.53
C GLY A 148 14.98 5.92 17.31
N ASN A 149 14.61 5.03 18.23
CA ASN A 149 14.76 3.58 18.02
C ASN A 149 13.84 3.02 16.93
N ARG A 150 12.65 3.63 16.77
CA ARG A 150 11.64 3.24 15.77
C ARG A 150 11.65 4.13 14.52
N GLN A 151 12.60 5.06 14.41
CA GLN A 151 12.78 5.85 13.20
C GLN A 151 13.54 5.02 12.16
N GLY A 152 13.10 5.09 10.90
CA GLY A 152 13.66 4.35 9.77
C GLY A 152 12.68 3.37 9.12
N MET A 153 13.19 2.54 8.21
CA MET A 153 12.43 1.43 7.62
C MET A 153 12.35 0.23 8.58
N ILE A 154 11.13 -0.13 9.01
CA ILE A 154 10.85 -1.14 10.05
C ILE A 154 11.55 -2.48 9.76
N GLU A 155 11.61 -2.89 8.49
CA GLU A 155 12.22 -4.13 8.02
C GLU A 155 13.70 -4.27 8.43
N TYR A 156 14.41 -3.14 8.56
CA TYR A 156 15.84 -3.07 8.87
C TYR A 156 16.10 -2.73 10.34
N ILE A 157 15.05 -2.42 11.11
CA ILE A 157 15.19 -2.12 12.54
C ILE A 157 15.32 -3.44 13.31
N GLU A 158 16.34 -3.53 14.16
CA GLU A 158 16.58 -4.76 14.90
C GLU A 158 15.49 -5.07 15.96
N PRO A 159 15.25 -6.36 16.27
CA PRO A 159 14.16 -6.80 17.17
C PRO A 159 14.17 -6.15 18.54
N GLN A 160 15.37 -5.89 19.08
CA GLN A 160 15.52 -5.36 20.43
C GLN A 160 14.93 -3.95 20.59
N CYS A 161 14.86 -3.18 19.49
CA CYS A 161 14.19 -1.87 19.46
C CYS A 161 12.67 -1.97 19.69
N PHE A 162 12.07 -3.13 19.38
CA PHE A 162 10.65 -3.41 19.61
C PHE A 162 10.41 -4.13 20.94
N LYS A 163 11.42 -4.87 21.45
CA LYS A 163 11.36 -5.56 22.75
C LYS A 163 11.56 -4.60 23.93
N ASN A 164 12.42 -3.58 23.80
CA ASN A 164 12.75 -2.66 24.89
C ASN A 164 12.84 -1.20 24.41
N LYS A 165 11.91 -0.35 24.91
CA LYS A 165 11.87 1.09 24.59
C LYS A 165 13.18 1.84 24.96
N LYS A 166 13.93 1.35 25.95
CA LYS A 166 15.22 1.92 26.42
C LYS A 166 16.45 1.26 25.78
N TYR A 167 16.26 0.39 24.77
CA TYR A 167 17.36 -0.26 24.08
C TYR A 167 18.28 0.79 23.43
N LYS A 168 19.60 0.56 23.48
CA LYS A 168 20.58 1.43 22.83
C LYS A 168 21.06 0.74 21.57
N LYS A 169 20.74 1.32 20.41
CA LYS A 169 21.36 0.91 19.14
C LYS A 169 22.88 1.07 19.25
N ASP A 170 23.63 0.13 18.73
CA ASP A 170 25.09 0.14 18.66
C ASP A 170 25.56 -0.35 17.26
N LYS A 171 26.84 -0.70 17.11
CA LYS A 171 27.36 -1.21 15.84
C LYS A 171 26.64 -2.49 15.39
N LYS A 172 26.18 -3.33 16.32
CA LYS A 172 25.44 -4.58 16.02
C LYS A 172 24.04 -4.30 15.47
N SER A 173 23.47 -3.12 15.72
CA SER A 173 22.24 -2.67 15.07
C SER A 173 22.42 -2.48 13.57
N ASP A 174 23.54 -1.88 13.17
CA ASP A 174 23.85 -1.72 11.75
C ASP A 174 24.20 -3.07 11.11
N ILE A 175 24.82 -4.02 11.85
CA ILE A 175 25.06 -5.38 11.36
C ILE A 175 23.74 -6.11 11.07
N TYR A 176 22.73 -5.96 11.92
CA TYR A 176 21.40 -6.51 11.66
C TYR A 176 20.83 -5.95 10.35
N SER A 177 20.88 -4.63 10.19
CA SER A 177 20.41 -3.93 8.99
C SER A 177 21.15 -4.40 7.74
N LEU A 178 22.47 -4.63 7.86
CA LEU A 178 23.30 -5.20 6.81
C LEU A 178 22.85 -6.62 6.45
N GLY A 179 22.50 -7.46 7.42
CA GLY A 179 21.96 -8.80 7.15
C GLY A 179 20.72 -8.76 6.25
N VAL A 180 19.78 -7.86 6.55
CA VAL A 180 18.57 -7.65 5.73
C VAL A 180 18.94 -7.16 4.32
N LEU A 181 19.89 -6.23 4.18
CA LEU A 181 20.42 -5.78 2.88
C LEU A 181 21.07 -6.91 2.08
N LEU A 182 21.85 -7.78 2.73
CA LEU A 182 22.48 -8.91 2.06
C LEU A 182 21.44 -9.89 1.51
N TRP A 183 20.39 -10.18 2.27
CA TRP A 183 19.26 -10.99 1.81
C TRP A 183 18.54 -10.32 0.62
N GLU A 184 18.27 -9.03 0.70
CA GLU A 184 17.63 -8.27 -0.38
C GLU A 184 18.46 -8.26 -1.68
N ILE A 185 19.79 -8.15 -1.57
CA ILE A 185 20.70 -8.29 -2.73
C ILE A 185 20.64 -9.70 -3.31
N SER A 186 20.54 -10.74 -2.47
CA SER A 186 20.40 -12.12 -2.96
C SER A 186 19.07 -12.36 -3.67
N SER A 187 17.98 -11.84 -3.11
CA SER A 187 16.60 -12.14 -3.49
C SER A 187 16.05 -11.23 -4.58
N GLY A 188 16.48 -9.96 -4.60
CA GLY A 188 15.89 -8.90 -5.41
C GLY A 188 14.49 -8.50 -4.94
N ARG A 189 14.04 -9.04 -3.81
CA ARG A 189 12.70 -8.86 -3.23
C ARG A 189 12.76 -7.82 -2.12
N ILE A 190 11.64 -7.14 -1.94
CA ILE A 190 11.45 -6.24 -0.80
C ILE A 190 11.37 -7.10 0.46
N PRO A 191 12.15 -6.82 1.51
CA PRO A 191 11.99 -7.52 2.79
C PRO A 191 10.56 -7.36 3.30
N PHE A 192 10.01 -8.47 3.77
CA PHE A 192 8.65 -8.66 4.28
C PHE A 192 7.56 -8.23 3.29
N SER A 193 7.77 -8.47 1.99
CA SER A 193 6.81 -8.08 0.94
C SER A 193 5.42 -8.69 1.11
N ASP A 194 5.35 -9.88 1.71
CA ASP A 194 4.13 -10.67 1.84
C ASP A 194 3.44 -10.43 3.19
N CYS A 195 3.99 -9.52 4.01
CA CYS A 195 3.50 -9.18 5.33
C CYS A 195 2.82 -7.82 5.34
N SER A 196 1.69 -7.70 6.06
CA SER A 196 1.13 -6.39 6.37
C SER A 196 2.14 -5.57 7.17
N ARG A 197 2.37 -4.33 6.75
CA ARG A 197 3.30 -3.41 7.44
C ARG A 197 2.90 -3.13 8.87
N ASP A 198 1.61 -3.15 9.19
CA ASP A 198 1.09 -2.84 10.53
C ASP A 198 1.40 -3.94 11.55
N LEU A 199 1.77 -5.15 11.09
CA LEU A 199 2.17 -6.27 11.94
C LEU A 199 3.68 -6.54 11.91
N LEU A 200 4.41 -5.78 11.09
CA LEU A 200 5.80 -6.06 10.81
C LEU A 200 6.70 -5.94 12.05
N ASP A 201 6.43 -4.96 12.90
CA ASP A 201 7.17 -4.79 14.16
C ASP A 201 6.92 -5.97 15.12
N TYR A 202 5.71 -6.52 15.15
CA TYR A 202 5.36 -7.72 15.92
C TYR A 202 6.11 -8.95 15.42
N TYR A 203 6.10 -9.22 14.11
CA TYR A 203 6.82 -10.37 13.54
C TYR A 203 8.34 -10.25 13.76
N ILE A 204 8.92 -9.08 13.48
CA ILE A 204 10.34 -8.85 13.71
C ILE A 204 10.70 -9.00 15.18
N LYS A 205 9.84 -8.51 16.09
CA LYS A 205 9.98 -8.68 17.55
C LYS A 205 9.96 -10.15 17.97
N ASN A 206 9.20 -11.02 17.30
CA ASN A 206 9.11 -12.45 17.63
C ASN A 206 10.16 -13.32 16.94
N GLY A 207 11.03 -12.72 16.12
CA GLY A 207 12.15 -13.41 15.47
C GLY A 207 11.82 -13.94 14.08
N ASP A 208 10.65 -13.61 13.53
CA ASP A 208 10.27 -13.99 12.16
C ASP A 208 11.20 -13.32 11.14
N ARG A 209 11.65 -14.08 10.15
CA ARG A 209 12.56 -13.64 9.09
C ARG A 209 12.19 -14.24 7.75
N GLU A 210 12.73 -13.64 6.72
CA GLU A 210 12.60 -14.12 5.36
C GLU A 210 13.13 -15.54 5.17
N ASP A 211 12.45 -16.28 4.29
CA ASP A 211 12.90 -17.58 3.86
C ASP A 211 14.19 -17.49 3.02
N PRO A 212 15.06 -18.51 3.09
CA PRO A 212 16.17 -18.67 2.17
C PRO A 212 15.72 -18.68 0.71
N ILE A 213 16.54 -18.08 -0.16
CA ILE A 213 16.27 -18.03 -1.60
C ILE A 213 17.08 -19.09 -2.33
N ASP A 214 16.38 -19.91 -3.10
CA ASP A 214 17.00 -20.93 -3.96
C ASP A 214 18.04 -20.33 -4.90
N GLY A 215 19.19 -21.01 -5.01
CA GLY A 215 20.33 -20.54 -5.81
C GLY A 215 21.25 -19.56 -5.09
N THR A 216 21.01 -19.26 -3.81
CA THR A 216 21.94 -18.49 -2.96
C THR A 216 23.15 -19.35 -2.54
N PRO A 217 24.40 -18.88 -2.71
CA PRO A 217 25.58 -19.57 -2.22
C PRO A 217 25.47 -19.84 -0.70
N PRO A 218 25.67 -21.08 -0.24
CA PRO A 218 25.43 -21.45 1.17
C PRO A 218 26.20 -20.59 2.19
N LYS A 219 27.45 -20.22 1.87
CA LYS A 219 28.25 -19.32 2.70
C LYS A 219 27.68 -17.90 2.78
N TYR A 220 27.13 -17.38 1.69
CA TYR A 220 26.48 -16.07 1.66
C TYR A 220 25.15 -16.09 2.43
N GLN A 221 24.37 -17.16 2.26
CA GLN A 221 23.16 -17.39 3.03
C GLN A 221 23.42 -17.42 4.52
N LYS A 222 24.37 -18.27 4.95
CA LYS A 222 24.76 -18.37 6.36
C LYS A 222 25.20 -17.03 6.92
N LEU A 223 25.95 -16.25 6.15
CA LEU A 223 26.44 -14.93 6.56
C LEU A 223 25.30 -13.96 6.87
N TYR A 224 24.32 -13.78 5.97
CA TYR A 224 23.22 -12.86 6.25
C TYR A 224 22.36 -13.36 7.42
N GLN A 225 22.23 -14.67 7.59
CA GLN A 225 21.51 -15.28 8.71
C GLN A 225 22.19 -15.06 10.06
N GLU A 226 23.53 -15.06 10.10
CA GLU A 226 24.31 -14.68 11.28
C GLU A 226 24.21 -13.17 11.56
N CYS A 227 24.17 -12.34 10.52
CA CYS A 227 24.08 -10.87 10.67
C CYS A 227 22.76 -10.42 11.30
N TRP A 228 21.62 -11.00 10.91
CA TRP A 228 20.30 -10.61 11.44
C TRP A 228 19.84 -11.41 12.67
N ASN A 229 20.77 -12.07 13.37
CA ASN A 229 20.46 -12.90 14.53
C ASN A 229 19.71 -12.08 15.61
N ASP A 230 18.73 -12.70 16.26
CA ASP A 230 17.89 -12.07 17.27
C ASP A 230 18.67 -11.59 18.50
N GLU A 231 19.75 -12.29 18.86
CA GLU A 231 20.66 -11.91 19.93
C GLU A 231 21.80 -11.03 19.36
N PRO A 232 21.88 -9.72 19.71
CA PRO A 232 22.86 -8.81 19.11
C PRO A 232 24.32 -9.25 19.30
N LYS A 233 24.64 -9.89 20.43
CA LYS A 233 25.99 -10.37 20.72
C LYS A 233 26.42 -11.55 19.85
N SER A 234 25.47 -12.30 19.31
CA SER A 234 25.72 -13.44 18.43
C SER A 234 26.03 -13.03 16.99
N ARG A 235 25.73 -11.78 16.61
CA ARG A 235 26.02 -11.24 15.28
C ARG A 235 27.53 -11.07 15.12
N PRO A 236 28.11 -11.30 13.93
CA PRO A 236 29.52 -11.03 13.65
C PRO A 236 29.85 -9.54 13.79
N ASP A 237 31.13 -9.19 13.94
CA ASP A 237 31.58 -7.80 13.74
C ASP A 237 31.76 -7.50 12.24
N ILE A 238 31.93 -6.22 11.92
CA ILE A 238 31.98 -5.80 10.52
C ILE A 238 33.24 -6.30 9.81
N GLU A 239 34.34 -6.48 10.55
CA GLU A 239 35.59 -7.07 10.08
C GLU A 239 35.37 -8.49 9.60
N LYS A 240 34.65 -9.31 10.37
CA LYS A 240 34.37 -10.70 10.01
C LYS A 240 33.45 -10.81 8.80
N VAL A 241 32.42 -9.97 8.73
CA VAL A 241 31.53 -9.91 7.56
C VAL A 241 32.32 -9.58 6.28
N TYR A 242 33.20 -8.58 6.37
CA TYR A 242 34.06 -8.17 5.25
C TYR A 242 35.01 -9.30 4.80
N GLU A 243 35.61 -10.00 5.76
CA GLU A 243 36.50 -11.15 5.48
C GLU A 243 35.77 -12.26 4.71
N ILE A 244 34.58 -12.65 5.17
CA ILE A 244 33.79 -13.73 4.54
C ILE A 244 33.37 -13.35 3.12
N LEU A 245 32.90 -12.11 2.91
CA LEU A 245 32.54 -11.62 1.58
C LEU A 245 33.75 -11.54 0.64
N SER A 246 34.93 -11.18 1.16
CA SER A 246 36.17 -11.11 0.37
C SER A 246 36.62 -12.50 -0.08
N GLN A 247 36.49 -13.51 0.80
CA GLN A 247 36.74 -14.91 0.46
C GLN A 247 35.78 -15.41 -0.63
N LEU A 248 34.48 -15.11 -0.49
CA LEU A 248 33.47 -15.45 -1.50
C LEU A 248 33.73 -14.84 -2.87
N ASN A 249 34.19 -13.58 -2.91
CA ASN A 249 34.54 -12.91 -4.16
C ASN A 249 35.74 -13.58 -4.85
N THR A 250 36.71 -14.04 -4.05
CA THR A 250 37.91 -14.73 -4.53
C THR A 250 37.56 -16.15 -5.03
N GLU A 251 36.79 -16.93 -4.28
CA GLU A 251 36.37 -18.29 -4.65
C GLU A 251 35.61 -18.31 -5.98
N ASN A 252 34.66 -17.38 -6.20
CA ASN A 252 33.92 -17.31 -7.46
C ASN A 252 34.77 -16.87 -8.66
N SER A 253 35.86 -16.13 -8.43
CA SER A 253 36.79 -15.76 -9.51
C SER A 253 37.58 -16.96 -10.05
N PHE A 254 37.85 -17.97 -9.22
CA PHE A 254 38.56 -19.20 -9.62
C PHE A 254 37.71 -20.18 -10.44
N TYR A 255 36.39 -20.27 -10.20
CA TYR A 255 35.50 -21.15 -10.97
C TYR A 255 35.31 -20.72 -12.44
N LEU A 256 35.55 -19.44 -12.75
CA LEU A 256 35.48 -18.91 -14.13
C LEU A 256 36.79 -19.13 -14.92
N GLN A 257 37.92 -19.40 -14.25
CA GLN A 257 39.17 -19.75 -14.92
C GLN A 257 39.29 -21.25 -15.26
N SER A 258 38.58 -22.12 -14.54
CA SER A 258 38.62 -23.58 -14.76
C SER A 258 37.63 -24.09 -15.81
N SER A 259 36.79 -23.22 -16.39
CA SER A 259 35.77 -23.56 -17.37
C SER A 259 36.10 -22.98 -18.75
N GLN A 260 37.18 -23.44 -19.39
CA GLN A 260 37.36 -23.28 -20.84
C GLN A 260 37.14 -24.65 -21.53
N PRO A 261 36.18 -24.79 -22.46
CA PRO A 261 36.13 -25.94 -23.34
C PRO A 261 37.29 -25.85 -24.34
N HIS A 262 38.12 -26.88 -24.39
CA HIS A 262 39.07 -27.11 -25.47
C HIS A 262 38.31 -27.23 -26.80
N ILE A 263 38.49 -26.24 -27.68
CA ILE A 263 38.13 -26.34 -29.08
C ILE A 263 39.14 -27.30 -29.73
N HIS A 264 38.73 -28.55 -29.92
CA HIS A 264 39.38 -29.43 -30.88
C HIS A 264 38.77 -29.20 -32.25
N ASN A 265 39.58 -28.62 -33.14
CA ASN A 265 39.36 -28.64 -34.59
C ASN A 265 39.20 -30.08 -35.07
N VAL A 266 38.14 -30.35 -35.85
CA VAL A 266 38.12 -31.48 -36.77
C VAL A 266 37.66 -31.00 -38.13
N ASP A 267 38.54 -31.21 -39.09
CA ASP A 267 38.41 -30.96 -40.51
C ASP A 267 37.35 -31.83 -41.20
N ASN A 268 36.90 -31.30 -42.34
CA ASN A 268 36.09 -31.93 -43.38
C ASN A 268 36.61 -33.33 -43.79
N ASN A 269 35.73 -34.33 -43.90
CA ASN A 269 35.37 -34.91 -45.21
C ASN A 269 34.30 -36.03 -45.18
N SER A 270 33.41 -35.93 -46.18
CA SER A 270 32.81 -37.00 -47.00
C SER A 270 31.63 -37.87 -46.50
N ASN A 271 30.54 -37.68 -47.27
CA ASN A 271 29.72 -38.69 -47.97
C ASN A 271 28.43 -39.28 -47.35
N SER A 272 27.31 -38.89 -48.00
CA SER A 272 26.15 -39.70 -48.45
C SER A 272 25.28 -40.41 -47.40
N LYS A 273 23.95 -40.47 -47.46
CA LYS A 273 22.89 -40.14 -48.44
C LYS A 273 21.55 -40.31 -47.68
N VAL A 274 20.55 -39.45 -47.97
CA VAL A 274 19.08 -39.73 -48.15
C VAL A 274 18.34 -40.35 -46.95
N SER A 275 17.24 -39.85 -46.39
CA SER A 275 15.89 -39.39 -46.87
C SER A 275 15.12 -39.04 -45.57
N ASP A 276 14.11 -38.19 -45.43
CA ASP A 276 13.25 -37.40 -46.32
C ASP A 276 12.56 -36.32 -45.42
N ILE A 277 12.53 -35.07 -45.89
CA ILE A 277 11.37 -34.13 -45.93
C ILE A 277 10.88 -33.60 -44.54
N ASP A 278 11.25 -32.40 -44.03
CA ASP A 278 11.13 -30.99 -44.52
C ASP A 278 9.69 -30.64 -44.99
N ASP A 279 9.02 -29.52 -44.72
CA ASP A 279 9.37 -28.15 -44.35
C ASP A 279 8.05 -27.48 -43.85
N PHE A 280 8.04 -26.55 -42.89
CA PHE A 280 8.42 -25.12 -43.00
C PHE A 280 7.45 -24.24 -43.82
N TYR A 281 6.63 -23.48 -43.08
CA TYR A 281 6.62 -22.01 -43.02
C TYR A 281 6.42 -21.11 -44.28
N ILE A 282 5.47 -20.18 -44.06
CA ILE A 282 5.40 -18.75 -44.46
C ILE A 282 5.09 -18.44 -45.95
N THR A 283 3.98 -17.73 -46.21
CA THR A 283 3.98 -16.30 -46.61
C THR A 283 2.61 -15.78 -47.04
N SER A 284 2.40 -14.54 -46.59
CA SER A 284 1.57 -13.43 -47.07
C SER A 284 0.94 -13.42 -48.47
N ASP A 285 -0.17 -12.67 -48.50
CA ASP A 285 -0.56 -11.61 -49.46
C ASP A 285 -1.68 -11.83 -50.50
N ARG A 286 -2.64 -10.89 -50.43
CA ARG A 286 -3.43 -10.20 -51.48
C ARG A 286 -4.72 -10.80 -52.08
N LEU A 287 -5.79 -10.08 -51.78
CA LEU A 287 -6.88 -9.54 -52.64
C LEU A 287 -7.03 -10.13 -54.06
N ASN A 288 -8.22 -10.66 -54.37
CA ASN A 288 -8.93 -10.31 -55.61
C ASN A 288 -10.44 -10.57 -55.57
N ILE A 289 -11.17 -9.68 -56.24
CA ILE A 289 -12.64 -9.60 -56.41
C ILE A 289 -13.06 -10.40 -57.64
N ASN A 290 -14.19 -11.14 -57.58
CA ASN A 290 -15.23 -11.17 -58.63
C ASN A 290 -16.44 -12.09 -58.30
N SER A 291 -17.57 -11.45 -57.97
CA SER A 291 -18.89 -11.52 -58.64
C SER A 291 -19.34 -12.84 -59.32
N ARG A 292 -20.41 -13.48 -58.79
CA ARG A 292 -21.77 -13.54 -59.40
C ARG A 292 -22.77 -14.41 -58.62
N ASN A 293 -23.86 -13.76 -58.20
CA ASN A 293 -25.26 -14.18 -58.05
C ASN A 293 -25.64 -15.65 -57.85
N ASN A 294 -26.32 -15.93 -56.74
CA ASN A 294 -27.72 -16.41 -56.81
C ASN A 294 -28.52 -16.04 -55.55
N GLN A 295 -29.74 -15.58 -55.78
CA GLN A 295 -30.69 -15.10 -54.79
C GLN A 295 -31.43 -16.23 -54.06
N ASN A 296 -31.95 -15.86 -52.88
CA ASN A 296 -33.10 -16.42 -52.16
C ASN A 296 -32.87 -17.60 -51.20
N SER A 297 -32.70 -17.27 -49.91
CA SER A 297 -33.73 -17.54 -48.90
C SER A 297 -33.38 -16.88 -47.56
N ARG A 298 -34.41 -16.31 -46.92
CA ARG A 298 -34.37 -15.45 -45.74
C ARG A 298 -34.01 -16.21 -44.45
N GLN A 299 -33.26 -15.54 -43.57
CA GLN A 299 -33.48 -15.34 -42.11
C GLN A 299 -32.20 -15.52 -41.27
N ASN A 300 -31.85 -14.43 -40.58
CA ASN A 300 -31.12 -14.37 -39.32
C ASN A 300 -29.82 -15.19 -39.17
N GLN A 301 -28.73 -14.67 -39.73
CA GLN A 301 -27.40 -14.80 -39.11
C GLN A 301 -26.94 -13.41 -38.70
N LYS A 302 -27.26 -13.00 -37.47
CA LYS A 302 -26.41 -12.03 -36.77
C LYS A 302 -25.10 -12.78 -36.52
N ASN A 303 -24.02 -12.28 -37.11
CA ASN A 303 -22.65 -12.72 -36.84
C ASN A 303 -22.44 -12.79 -35.33
N TYR A 304 -22.30 -14.00 -34.78
CA TYR A 304 -21.71 -14.18 -33.46
C TYR A 304 -20.22 -13.98 -33.63
N GLU A 305 -19.72 -12.78 -33.30
CA GLU A 305 -18.29 -12.56 -33.13
C GLU A 305 -17.79 -13.50 -32.01
N GLU A 306 -16.79 -14.32 -32.32
CA GLU A 306 -16.05 -15.08 -31.30
C GLU A 306 -15.56 -14.12 -30.22
N ASN A 307 -16.02 -14.35 -29.00
CA ASN A 307 -15.97 -13.39 -27.91
C ASN A 307 -14.53 -13.27 -27.36
N ASN A 308 -13.82 -12.19 -27.70
CA ASN A 308 -12.37 -12.00 -27.47
C ASN A 308 -11.99 -11.53 -26.05
N ILE A 309 -12.82 -11.75 -25.02
CA ILE A 309 -12.48 -11.32 -23.65
C ILE A 309 -11.34 -12.17 -23.10
N ARG A 310 -10.28 -11.52 -22.62
CA ARG A 310 -9.09 -12.14 -22.03
C ARG A 310 -8.83 -11.69 -20.61
N ILE A 311 -9.39 -10.55 -20.21
CA ILE A 311 -9.16 -9.92 -18.91
C ILE A 311 -10.51 -9.54 -18.31
N VAL A 312 -10.67 -9.78 -17.01
CA VAL A 312 -11.80 -9.28 -16.22
C VAL A 312 -11.25 -8.25 -15.24
N VAL A 313 -11.91 -7.10 -15.15
CA VAL A 313 -11.67 -6.06 -14.16
C VAL A 313 -12.91 -5.92 -13.30
N GLY A 314 -12.78 -6.10 -12.00
CA GLY A 314 -13.83 -5.85 -11.02
C GLY A 314 -13.57 -4.52 -10.32
N LEU A 315 -14.49 -3.57 -10.45
CA LEU A 315 -14.42 -2.24 -9.85
C LEU A 315 -15.43 -2.13 -8.72
N GLU A 316 -14.94 -1.83 -7.51
CA GLU A 316 -15.75 -1.38 -6.38
C GLU A 316 -15.81 0.15 -6.45
N PHE A 317 -17.00 0.69 -6.68
CA PHE A 317 -17.22 2.13 -6.73
C PHE A 317 -18.07 2.59 -5.54
N GLY A 318 -17.46 2.56 -4.36
CA GLY A 318 -18.12 2.86 -3.10
C GLY A 318 -18.27 4.36 -2.81
N LEU A 319 -19.15 4.69 -1.86
CA LEU A 319 -19.46 6.05 -1.44
C LEU A 319 -18.24 6.84 -0.93
N THR A 320 -17.38 6.17 -0.14
CA THR A 320 -16.23 6.79 0.54
C THR A 320 -14.91 6.37 -0.08
N TYR A 321 -14.82 5.12 -0.55
CA TYR A 321 -13.62 4.52 -1.11
C TYR A 321 -13.96 3.73 -2.38
N SER A 322 -13.00 3.69 -3.30
CA SER A 322 -13.06 2.88 -4.52
C SER A 322 -11.80 2.05 -4.66
N GLY A 323 -11.92 0.88 -5.25
CA GLY A 323 -10.80 -0.02 -5.52
C GLY A 323 -11.10 -0.92 -6.71
N PHE A 324 -10.08 -1.45 -7.36
CA PHE A 324 -10.31 -2.41 -8.45
C PHE A 324 -9.36 -3.60 -8.37
N SER A 325 -9.85 -4.73 -8.86
CA SER A 325 -9.12 -5.98 -9.02
C SER A 325 -9.19 -6.42 -10.46
N TYR A 326 -8.26 -7.26 -10.88
CA TYR A 326 -8.18 -7.74 -12.25
C TYR A 326 -7.57 -9.13 -12.33
N CYS A 327 -7.95 -9.88 -13.36
CA CYS A 327 -7.47 -11.23 -13.60
C CYS A 327 -7.50 -11.57 -15.09
N HIS A 328 -6.52 -12.35 -15.54
CA HIS A 328 -6.58 -12.96 -16.87
C HIS A 328 -7.44 -14.22 -16.82
N VAL A 329 -8.30 -14.43 -17.83
CA VAL A 329 -9.30 -15.53 -17.82
C VAL A 329 -8.70 -16.94 -17.72
N LYS A 330 -7.43 -17.11 -18.10
CA LYS A 330 -6.68 -18.38 -17.97
C LYS A 330 -6.07 -18.60 -16.58
N GLU A 331 -6.01 -17.56 -15.75
CA GLU A 331 -5.37 -17.57 -14.43
C GLU A 331 -6.42 -17.41 -13.33
N LYS A 332 -7.54 -18.14 -13.40
CA LYS A 332 -8.73 -17.93 -12.54
C LYS A 332 -8.43 -17.85 -11.03
N GLY A 333 -7.37 -18.50 -10.54
CA GLY A 333 -6.94 -18.45 -9.13
C GLY A 333 -6.02 -17.28 -8.74
N ASN A 334 -5.62 -16.42 -9.68
CA ASN A 334 -4.60 -15.38 -9.49
C ASN A 334 -5.19 -13.95 -9.63
N VAL A 335 -6.27 -13.68 -8.92
CA VAL A 335 -6.90 -12.35 -8.90
C VAL A 335 -5.97 -11.35 -8.20
N CYS A 336 -5.54 -10.32 -8.92
CA CYS A 336 -4.71 -9.24 -8.40
C CYS A 336 -5.59 -8.04 -8.03
N SER A 337 -5.26 -7.37 -6.92
CA SER A 337 -5.92 -6.13 -6.50
C SER A 337 -4.95 -4.97 -6.73
N ASN A 338 -5.43 -3.83 -7.21
CA ASN A 338 -4.58 -2.65 -7.36
C ASN A 338 -4.24 -2.04 -6.00
N ASP A 339 -2.97 -1.73 -5.80
CA ASP A 339 -2.43 -1.11 -4.59
C ASP A 339 -1.55 0.12 -4.88
N ILE A 340 -1.58 0.59 -6.14
CA ILE A 340 -0.79 1.71 -6.64
C ILE A 340 -1.76 2.84 -7.02
N TRP A 341 -1.63 3.98 -6.33
CA TRP A 341 -2.44 5.19 -6.56
C TRP A 341 -1.55 6.41 -6.72
N HIS A 342 -1.94 7.35 -7.57
CA HIS A 342 -1.20 8.61 -7.74
C HIS A 342 -1.27 9.46 -6.47
N GLY A 343 -0.12 9.72 -5.84
CA GLY A 343 -0.02 10.60 -4.67
C GLY A 343 -0.65 10.09 -3.37
N GLY A 344 -1.06 8.81 -3.33
CA GLY A 344 -1.54 8.11 -2.13
C GLY A 344 -0.43 7.41 -1.35
N GLU A 345 -0.78 6.86 -0.20
CA GLU A 345 0.14 6.01 0.57
C GLU A 345 0.38 4.69 -0.16
N TYR A 346 1.62 4.17 -0.09
CA TYR A 346 2.02 2.95 -0.77
C TYR A 346 1.33 1.72 -0.16
N HIS A 347 0.72 0.87 -1.00
CA HIS A 347 0.03 -0.40 -0.68
C HIS A 347 -1.40 -0.32 -0.13
N GLN A 348 -2.10 0.80 -0.30
CA GLN A 348 -3.54 0.86 -0.02
C GLN A 348 -4.34 0.20 -1.16
N LEU A 349 -5.23 -0.75 -0.84
CA LEU A 349 -6.06 -1.44 -1.85
C LEU A 349 -7.21 -0.57 -2.41
N LYS A 350 -7.47 0.58 -1.77
CA LYS A 350 -8.51 1.54 -2.15
C LYS A 350 -7.98 2.97 -2.12
N THR A 351 -8.68 3.87 -2.80
CA THR A 351 -8.48 5.32 -2.73
C THR A 351 -9.80 6.02 -2.44
N ASN A 352 -9.76 7.24 -1.91
CA ASN A 352 -10.96 8.00 -1.53
C ASN A 352 -11.83 8.35 -2.75
N THR A 353 -13.15 8.18 -2.64
CA THR A 353 -14.13 8.61 -3.65
C THR A 353 -14.40 10.12 -3.55
N VAL A 354 -13.36 10.91 -3.80
CA VAL A 354 -13.37 12.37 -3.64
C VAL A 354 -12.74 13.04 -4.85
N LEU A 355 -13.30 14.18 -5.25
CA LEU A 355 -12.76 15.08 -6.26
C LEU A 355 -12.52 16.47 -5.67
N GLN A 356 -11.54 17.17 -6.21
CA GLN A 356 -11.36 18.60 -6.01
C GLN A 356 -11.27 19.27 -7.38
N TYR A 357 -12.20 20.17 -7.65
CA TYR A 357 -12.23 20.95 -8.89
C TYR A 357 -11.40 22.22 -8.81
N ASP A 358 -11.16 22.82 -9.98
CA ASP A 358 -10.81 24.22 -10.08
C ASP A 358 -11.96 25.14 -9.61
N ASP A 359 -11.63 26.42 -9.40
CA ASP A 359 -12.53 27.43 -8.83
C ASP A 359 -13.78 27.64 -9.72
N GLU A 360 -13.68 27.32 -11.00
CA GLU A 360 -14.77 27.38 -11.98
C GLU A 360 -15.56 26.06 -12.10
N CYS A 361 -15.15 25.02 -11.37
CA CYS A 361 -15.76 23.69 -11.39
C CYS A 361 -15.74 22.99 -12.77
N ASN A 362 -14.82 23.40 -13.63
CA ASN A 362 -14.65 22.90 -14.99
C ASN A 362 -13.79 21.64 -15.01
N ASN A 363 -12.62 21.68 -14.36
CA ASN A 363 -11.63 20.61 -14.40
C ASN A 363 -11.34 20.03 -13.02
N VAL A 364 -11.07 18.72 -12.97
CA VAL A 364 -10.57 18.05 -11.76
C VAL A 364 -9.10 18.43 -11.55
N LYS A 365 -8.78 19.07 -10.42
CA LYS A 365 -7.41 19.38 -9.99
C LYS A 365 -6.77 18.19 -9.27
N LEU A 366 -7.52 17.58 -8.35
CA LEU A 366 -7.08 16.44 -7.55
C LEU A 366 -8.23 15.45 -7.39
N TRP A 367 -7.90 14.17 -7.23
CA TRP A 367 -8.85 13.10 -6.94
C TRP A 367 -8.20 12.10 -5.99
N GLY A 368 -8.99 11.21 -5.39
CA GLY A 368 -8.44 10.17 -4.51
C GLY A 368 -7.88 10.75 -3.21
N ALA A 369 -6.94 10.03 -2.62
CA ALA A 369 -6.21 10.46 -1.41
C ALA A 369 -5.58 11.87 -1.54
N PRO A 370 -5.00 12.29 -2.68
CA PRO A 370 -4.51 13.67 -2.85
C PRO A 370 -5.55 14.78 -2.62
N ALA A 371 -6.84 14.51 -2.84
CA ALA A 371 -7.92 15.47 -2.62
C ALA A 371 -8.36 15.58 -1.14
N MET A 372 -7.72 14.82 -0.22
CA MET A 372 -7.98 14.87 1.22
C MET A 372 -7.18 15.99 1.93
N VAL A 373 -7.72 16.49 3.04
CA VAL A 373 -7.17 17.65 3.79
C VAL A 373 -5.74 17.37 4.30
N LYS A 374 -4.81 18.30 4.01
CA LYS A 374 -3.43 18.30 4.57
C LYS A 374 -3.27 19.37 5.66
N LYS A 375 -2.31 19.15 6.57
CA LYS A 375 -1.97 19.99 7.72
C LYS A 375 -1.88 21.48 7.37
N GLN A 376 -2.75 22.31 7.94
CA GLN A 376 -2.65 23.77 7.84
C GLN A 376 -1.44 24.27 8.66
N ASN A 377 -0.33 24.60 7.99
CA ASN A 377 0.78 25.29 8.62
C ASN A 377 0.51 26.80 8.74
N ARG A 378 0.99 27.42 9.83
CA ARG A 378 0.82 28.85 10.20
C ARG A 378 1.24 29.89 9.13
N ARG A 379 1.77 29.49 7.97
CA ARG A 379 2.18 30.37 6.86
C ARG A 379 1.18 30.48 5.69
N ASN A 380 0.15 29.62 5.59
CA ASN A 380 -0.79 29.64 4.45
C ASN A 380 -1.99 30.58 4.63
N LYS A 381 -1.87 31.60 5.48
CA LYS A 381 -2.95 32.57 5.78
C LYS A 381 -3.32 33.50 4.61
N ARG A 382 -2.76 33.28 3.41
CA ARG A 382 -3.09 34.00 2.17
C ARG A 382 -3.81 33.13 1.11
N GLN A 383 -4.06 31.85 1.37
CA GLN A 383 -4.86 30.98 0.50
C GLN A 383 -6.12 30.52 1.24
N ASN A 384 -7.02 31.45 1.53
CA ASN A 384 -8.36 31.12 2.04
C ASN A 384 -9.33 30.60 0.94
N ASN A 385 -8.80 30.17 -0.22
CA ASN A 385 -9.61 29.68 -1.35
C ASN A 385 -9.38 28.20 -1.70
N GLU A 386 -8.45 27.49 -1.05
CA GLU A 386 -8.13 26.08 -1.42
C GLU A 386 -9.21 25.06 -0.98
N GLU A 387 -10.19 25.44 -0.18
CA GLU A 387 -11.34 24.57 0.19
C GLU A 387 -12.50 24.64 -0.82
N ASN A 388 -12.49 25.59 -1.77
CA ASN A 388 -13.53 25.67 -2.79
C ASN A 388 -13.37 24.54 -3.82
N GLY A 389 -14.47 23.83 -4.11
CA GLY A 389 -14.54 22.85 -5.20
C GLY A 389 -14.36 21.38 -4.81
N ARG A 390 -14.30 21.03 -3.52
CA ARG A 390 -14.31 19.61 -3.10
C ARG A 390 -15.70 18.98 -3.27
N VAL A 391 -15.73 17.75 -3.76
CA VAL A 391 -16.94 16.98 -4.06
C VAL A 391 -16.77 15.57 -3.55
N GLU A 392 -17.64 15.17 -2.63
CA GLU A 392 -17.66 13.85 -1.98
C GLU A 392 -19.11 13.37 -1.85
N LEU A 393 -19.29 12.06 -1.58
CA LEU A 393 -20.60 11.43 -1.37
C LEU A 393 -21.59 11.67 -2.52
N PHE A 394 -21.11 12.05 -3.71
CA PHE A 394 -21.92 12.39 -4.86
C PHE A 394 -22.74 11.21 -5.41
N LEU A 395 -22.33 9.98 -5.10
CA LEU A 395 -23.08 8.76 -5.39
C LEU A 395 -24.41 8.65 -4.62
N LEU A 396 -24.58 9.36 -3.50
CA LEU A 396 -25.86 9.41 -2.77
C LEU A 396 -27.00 9.99 -3.61
N HIS A 397 -26.70 10.76 -4.66
CA HIS A 397 -27.70 11.28 -5.60
C HIS A 397 -28.35 10.18 -6.46
N LEU A 398 -27.73 9.01 -6.58
CA LEU A 398 -28.30 7.84 -7.25
C LEU A 398 -29.28 7.05 -6.38
N SER A 399 -29.38 7.35 -5.08
CA SER A 399 -30.31 6.70 -4.17
C SER A 399 -31.72 7.27 -4.35
N ASP A 400 -32.66 6.41 -4.76
CA ASP A 400 -34.08 6.75 -4.87
C ASP A 400 -34.79 6.79 -3.49
N SER A 401 -34.21 6.13 -2.48
CA SER A 401 -34.77 6.02 -1.12
C SER A 401 -34.33 7.16 -0.18
N LEU A 402 -33.31 7.94 -0.56
CA LEU A 402 -32.82 9.05 0.24
C LEU A 402 -33.58 10.34 -0.08
N ALA A 403 -34.15 10.98 0.95
CA ALA A 403 -34.80 12.27 0.81
C ALA A 403 -33.83 13.34 0.25
N GLU A 404 -34.31 14.19 -0.67
CA GLU A 404 -33.50 15.22 -1.34
C GLU A 404 -32.75 16.15 -0.37
N GLU A 405 -33.35 16.43 0.79
CA GLU A 405 -32.77 17.27 1.84
C GLU A 405 -31.55 16.63 2.54
N LEU A 406 -31.40 15.31 2.45
CA LEU A 406 -30.28 14.56 3.00
C LEU A 406 -29.15 14.35 1.99
N LYS A 407 -29.37 14.68 0.70
CA LYS A 407 -28.34 14.57 -0.34
C LYS A 407 -27.31 15.70 -0.19
N PRO A 408 -26.01 15.41 -0.39
CA PRO A 408 -24.98 16.44 -0.25
C PRO A 408 -25.18 17.53 -1.33
N LYS A 409 -25.04 18.79 -0.93
CA LYS A 409 -25.01 19.91 -1.89
C LYS A 409 -23.67 19.90 -2.61
N LEU A 410 -23.72 19.73 -3.93
CA LEU A 410 -22.51 19.64 -4.75
C LEU A 410 -22.32 20.93 -5.56
N PRO A 411 -21.08 21.39 -5.77
CA PRO A 411 -20.79 22.52 -6.65
C PRO A 411 -20.90 22.18 -8.15
N VAL A 412 -21.04 20.90 -8.48
CA VAL A 412 -21.25 20.37 -9.84
C VAL A 412 -22.42 19.39 -9.86
N ASP A 413 -22.98 19.15 -11.04
CA ASP A 413 -23.95 18.07 -11.26
C ASP A 413 -23.34 16.71 -10.84
N TYR A 414 -24.11 15.88 -10.13
CA TYR A 414 -23.62 14.61 -9.61
C TYR A 414 -23.21 13.64 -10.72
N LYS A 415 -23.85 13.67 -11.90
CA LYS A 415 -23.47 12.83 -13.05
C LYS A 415 -22.13 13.26 -13.61
N LYS A 416 -21.83 14.57 -13.60
CA LYS A 416 -20.50 15.09 -13.93
C LYS A 416 -19.47 14.56 -12.93
N ALA A 417 -19.73 14.66 -11.63
CA ALA A 417 -18.84 14.14 -10.60
C ALA A 417 -18.56 12.63 -10.75
N ILE A 418 -19.60 11.83 -10.98
CA ILE A 418 -19.48 10.38 -11.25
C ILE A 418 -18.61 10.14 -12.49
N THR A 419 -18.92 10.82 -13.59
CA THR A 419 -18.19 10.67 -14.87
C THR A 419 -16.72 11.05 -14.70
N ASP A 420 -16.44 12.16 -14.03
CA ASP A 420 -15.09 12.68 -13.85
C ASP A 420 -14.27 11.75 -12.95
N TYR A 421 -14.85 11.25 -11.85
CA TYR A 421 -14.16 10.27 -11.01
C TYR A 421 -13.88 8.95 -11.74
N LEU A 422 -14.87 8.43 -12.48
CA LEU A 422 -14.70 7.23 -13.31
C LEU A 422 -13.63 7.41 -14.38
N ARG A 423 -13.47 8.62 -14.91
CA ARG A 423 -12.41 8.92 -15.88
C ARG A 423 -11.05 8.78 -15.23
N GLU A 424 -10.85 9.40 -14.07
CA GLU A 424 -9.58 9.36 -13.33
C GLU A 424 -9.18 7.93 -12.92
N ILE A 425 -10.08 7.19 -12.26
CA ILE A 425 -9.79 5.78 -11.90
C ILE A 425 -9.68 4.89 -13.15
N GLY A 426 -10.40 5.23 -14.22
CA GLY A 426 -10.36 4.51 -15.48
C GLY A 426 -9.02 4.61 -16.21
N GLU A 427 -8.33 5.75 -16.13
CA GLU A 427 -6.98 5.87 -16.64
C GLU A 427 -6.01 4.98 -15.86
N VAL A 428 -6.13 4.91 -14.52
CA VAL A 428 -5.33 3.98 -13.69
C VAL A 428 -5.59 2.52 -14.08
N ILE A 429 -6.85 2.14 -14.30
CA ILE A 429 -7.19 0.80 -14.78
C ILE A 429 -6.53 0.53 -16.14
N LYS A 430 -6.69 1.43 -17.12
CA LYS A 430 -6.13 1.24 -18.48
C LYS A 430 -4.62 1.12 -18.45
N ASP A 431 -3.94 1.98 -17.69
CA ASP A 431 -2.48 1.93 -17.53
C ASP A 431 -2.02 0.64 -16.87
N THR A 432 -2.74 0.18 -15.84
CA THR A 432 -2.46 -1.09 -15.15
C THR A 432 -2.56 -2.28 -16.12
N ILE A 433 -3.65 -2.34 -16.89
CA ILE A 433 -3.87 -3.38 -17.91
C ILE A 433 -2.81 -3.32 -19.01
N LYS A 434 -2.49 -2.12 -19.51
CA LYS A 434 -1.49 -1.92 -20.57
C LYS A 434 -0.08 -2.29 -20.11
N ALA A 435 0.28 -1.97 -18.86
CA ALA A 435 1.58 -2.32 -18.29
C ALA A 435 1.74 -3.83 -18.13
N ARG A 436 0.67 -4.53 -17.72
CA ARG A 436 0.70 -5.97 -17.45
C ARG A 436 0.50 -6.82 -18.71
N TRP A 437 -0.35 -6.37 -19.61
CA TRP A 437 -0.72 -7.07 -20.84
C TRP A 437 -0.77 -6.14 -22.06
N PRO A 438 0.40 -5.68 -22.57
CA PRO A 438 0.47 -4.65 -23.62
C PRO A 438 -0.07 -5.07 -24.98
N LEU A 439 -0.30 -6.38 -25.20
CA LEU A 439 -0.78 -6.92 -26.47
C LEU A 439 -2.30 -6.96 -26.60
N PHE A 440 -3.05 -6.70 -25.51
CA PHE A 440 -4.50 -6.71 -25.53
C PHE A 440 -5.08 -5.30 -25.69
N ASP A 441 -6.09 -5.19 -26.55
CA ASP A 441 -6.89 -3.98 -26.73
C ASP A 441 -7.91 -3.88 -25.59
N TYR A 442 -7.85 -2.80 -24.82
CA TYR A 442 -8.71 -2.61 -23.66
C TYR A 442 -10.20 -2.79 -23.99
N PHE A 443 -10.70 -2.12 -25.03
CA PHE A 443 -12.13 -2.12 -25.35
C PHE A 443 -12.60 -3.46 -25.95
N LYS A 444 -11.70 -4.23 -26.55
CA LYS A 444 -12.03 -5.55 -27.15
C LYS A 444 -11.85 -6.71 -26.17
N ASN A 445 -10.87 -6.62 -25.28
CA ASN A 445 -10.38 -7.76 -24.51
C ASN A 445 -10.72 -7.68 -23.01
N VAL A 446 -11.17 -6.54 -22.51
CA VAL A 446 -11.52 -6.36 -21.09
C VAL A 446 -13.02 -6.43 -20.89
N LEU A 447 -13.44 -7.24 -19.93
CA LEU A 447 -14.77 -7.19 -19.31
C LEU A 447 -14.67 -6.37 -18.02
N LEU A 448 -15.38 -5.24 -17.98
CA LEU A 448 -15.51 -4.42 -16.78
C LEU A 448 -16.76 -4.85 -16.01
N VAL A 449 -16.58 -5.22 -14.75
CA VAL A 449 -17.66 -5.56 -13.82
C VAL A 449 -17.67 -4.51 -12.72
N ILE A 450 -18.72 -3.69 -12.63
CA ILE A 450 -18.86 -2.67 -11.60
C ILE A 450 -19.77 -3.20 -10.50
N ALA A 451 -19.26 -3.27 -9.27
CA ALA A 451 -20.05 -3.55 -8.09
C ALA A 451 -20.78 -2.28 -7.64
N VAL A 452 -22.09 -2.40 -7.39
CA VAL A 452 -22.97 -1.30 -6.97
C VAL A 452 -23.82 -1.70 -5.76
N PRO A 453 -24.29 -0.75 -4.94
CA PRO A 453 -25.19 -1.06 -3.83
C PRO A 453 -26.45 -1.80 -4.29
N ALA A 454 -26.96 -2.72 -3.45
CA ALA A 454 -28.14 -3.52 -3.78
C ALA A 454 -29.40 -2.66 -3.95
N GLU A 455 -29.46 -1.49 -3.29
CA GLU A 455 -30.60 -0.57 -3.39
C GLU A 455 -30.63 0.24 -4.70
N PHE A 456 -29.60 0.15 -5.55
CA PHE A 456 -29.57 0.90 -6.80
C PHE A 456 -30.61 0.36 -7.77
N SER A 457 -31.55 1.24 -8.15
CA SER A 457 -32.57 0.93 -9.15
C SER A 457 -31.97 0.73 -10.54
N GLU A 458 -32.75 0.15 -11.46
CA GLU A 458 -32.34 0.03 -12.86
C GLU A 458 -32.06 1.40 -13.50
N ASN A 459 -32.71 2.45 -13.03
CA ASN A 459 -32.43 3.83 -13.45
C ASN A 459 -31.04 4.29 -12.96
N ALA A 460 -30.70 4.03 -11.69
CA ALA A 460 -29.36 4.31 -11.17
C ALA A 460 -28.26 3.57 -11.95
N LYS A 461 -28.48 2.29 -12.27
CA LYS A 461 -27.57 1.49 -13.11
C LYS A 461 -27.46 2.05 -14.54
N ALA A 462 -28.56 2.53 -15.12
CA ALA A 462 -28.55 3.18 -16.43
C ALA A 462 -27.74 4.49 -16.41
N ILE A 463 -27.90 5.33 -15.38
CA ILE A 463 -27.09 6.54 -15.20
C ILE A 463 -25.60 6.18 -15.05
N MET A 464 -25.28 5.16 -14.25
CA MET A 464 -23.92 4.66 -14.09
C MET A 464 -23.30 4.19 -15.41
N ARG A 465 -24.07 3.48 -16.24
CA ARG A 465 -23.64 3.06 -17.58
C ARG A 465 -23.32 4.24 -18.48
N ILE A 466 -24.17 5.27 -18.49
CA ILE A 466 -23.95 6.52 -19.23
C ILE A 466 -22.67 7.22 -18.73
N CYS A 467 -22.50 7.35 -17.41
CA CYS A 467 -21.31 7.98 -16.84
C CYS A 467 -20.04 7.19 -17.17
N THR A 468 -20.10 5.85 -17.15
CA THR A 468 -19.00 4.96 -17.54
C THR A 468 -18.62 5.12 -19.01
N PHE A 469 -19.60 5.27 -19.90
CA PHE A 469 -19.38 5.58 -21.30
C PHE A 469 -18.73 6.96 -21.49
N ASN A 470 -19.28 7.99 -20.86
CA ASN A 470 -18.75 9.36 -20.93
C ASN A 470 -17.35 9.50 -20.30
N ALA A 471 -16.99 8.61 -19.37
CA ALA A 471 -15.65 8.49 -18.80
C ALA A 471 -14.65 7.80 -19.74
N GLY A 472 -15.11 7.23 -20.86
CA GLY A 472 -14.27 6.50 -21.81
C GLY A 472 -13.79 5.14 -21.30
N LEU A 473 -14.54 4.51 -20.39
CA LEU A 473 -14.29 3.16 -19.89
C LEU A 473 -14.94 2.07 -20.76
N ILE A 474 -15.95 2.44 -21.55
CA ILE A 474 -16.54 1.57 -22.57
C ILE A 474 -16.67 2.31 -23.90
N LYS A 475 -16.68 1.55 -25.00
CA LYS A 475 -16.68 2.10 -26.37
C LYS A 475 -18.05 2.61 -26.80
N ASP A 476 -19.11 2.04 -26.27
CA ASP A 476 -20.50 2.34 -26.59
C ASP A 476 -21.37 2.16 -25.33
N GLU A 477 -22.44 2.94 -25.21
CA GLU A 477 -23.32 2.93 -24.03
C GLU A 477 -23.93 1.54 -23.77
N CYS A 478 -24.28 0.83 -24.83
CA CYS A 478 -24.86 -0.51 -24.78
C CYS A 478 -23.83 -1.65 -24.75
N SER A 479 -22.56 -1.36 -24.43
CA SER A 479 -21.49 -2.33 -24.53
C SER A 479 -21.75 -3.54 -23.63
N THR A 480 -21.65 -4.73 -24.22
CA THR A 480 -21.76 -6.01 -23.51
C THR A 480 -20.53 -6.31 -22.64
N ASN A 481 -19.45 -5.53 -22.82
CA ASN A 481 -18.23 -5.58 -22.03
C ASN A 481 -18.33 -4.82 -20.70
N LEU A 482 -19.52 -4.30 -20.36
CA LEU A 482 -19.84 -3.78 -19.02
C LEU A 482 -20.97 -4.59 -18.39
N GLN A 483 -20.68 -5.17 -17.22
CA GLN A 483 -21.64 -5.85 -16.37
C GLN A 483 -21.72 -5.15 -15.00
N PHE A 484 -22.88 -5.29 -14.36
CA PHE A 484 -23.08 -4.85 -12.98
C PHE A 484 -23.31 -6.07 -12.10
N ILE A 485 -22.81 -5.99 -10.88
CA ILE A 485 -23.09 -6.94 -9.80
C ILE A 485 -23.43 -6.13 -8.55
N THR A 486 -24.22 -6.66 -7.63
CA THR A 486 -24.37 -5.99 -6.33
C THR A 486 -23.13 -6.20 -5.46
N GLU A 487 -22.82 -5.26 -4.57
CA GLU A 487 -21.72 -5.41 -3.60
C GLU A 487 -21.86 -6.70 -2.78
N SER A 488 -23.09 -7.01 -2.34
CA SER A 488 -23.38 -8.22 -1.55
C SER A 488 -23.17 -9.51 -2.34
N GLU A 489 -23.59 -9.58 -3.61
CA GLU A 489 -23.31 -10.74 -4.48
C GLU A 489 -21.81 -10.89 -4.75
N ALA A 490 -21.09 -9.79 -4.98
CA ALA A 490 -19.65 -9.82 -5.20
C ALA A 490 -18.92 -10.37 -3.98
N VAL A 491 -19.24 -9.86 -2.80
CA VAL A 491 -18.70 -10.35 -1.52
C VAL A 491 -19.01 -11.83 -1.31
N ALA A 492 -20.25 -12.27 -1.59
CA ALA A 492 -20.62 -13.68 -1.48
C ALA A 492 -19.82 -14.57 -2.44
N ALA A 493 -19.59 -14.13 -3.69
CA ALA A 493 -18.76 -14.84 -4.66
C ALA A 493 -17.30 -14.96 -4.19
N TYR A 494 -16.75 -13.91 -3.57
CA TYR A 494 -15.40 -13.96 -3.00
C TYR A 494 -15.29 -14.92 -1.82
N CYS A 495 -16.25 -14.88 -0.89
CA CYS A 495 -16.29 -15.80 0.25
C CYS A 495 -16.49 -17.25 -0.17
N MET A 496 -17.27 -17.51 -1.22
CA MET A 496 -17.44 -18.85 -1.79
C MET A 496 -16.11 -19.45 -2.29
N GLU A 497 -15.30 -18.69 -3.02
CA GLU A 497 -13.97 -19.17 -3.47
C GLU A 497 -13.03 -19.44 -2.28
N ASN A 498 -13.10 -18.63 -1.23
CA ASN A 498 -12.35 -18.88 0.01
C ASN A 498 -12.84 -20.13 0.75
N LEU A 499 -14.14 -20.40 0.75
CA LEU A 499 -14.73 -21.61 1.34
C LEU A 499 -14.25 -22.89 0.62
N LYS A 500 -14.09 -22.84 -0.71
CA LYS A 500 -13.49 -23.93 -1.51
C LYS A 500 -12.05 -24.18 -1.10
N GLY A 501 -11.25 -23.12 -0.92
CA GLY A 501 -9.86 -23.23 -0.44
C GLY A 501 -9.72 -23.87 0.95
N GLN A 502 -10.77 -23.83 1.77
CA GLN A 502 -10.80 -24.42 3.12
C GLN A 502 -11.36 -25.86 3.15
N ASN A 503 -11.66 -26.47 2.00
CA ASN A 503 -12.33 -27.79 1.89
C ASN A 503 -13.70 -27.87 2.58
N LEU A 504 -14.38 -26.73 2.78
CA LEU A 504 -15.71 -26.65 3.42
C LEU A 504 -16.85 -26.52 2.40
N ALA A 505 -16.54 -26.39 1.10
CA ALA A 505 -17.51 -26.21 0.03
C ALA A 505 -18.16 -27.54 -0.36
N GLN A 506 -19.36 -27.80 0.17
CA GLN A 506 -20.25 -28.87 -0.28
C GLN A 506 -21.61 -28.27 -0.64
N ALA A 507 -22.31 -28.85 -1.62
CA ALA A 507 -23.65 -28.42 -1.96
C ALA A 507 -24.57 -28.56 -0.73
N GLY A 508 -25.30 -27.50 -0.40
CA GLY A 508 -26.11 -27.38 0.82
C GLY A 508 -25.38 -26.70 1.99
N THR A 509 -24.07 -26.40 1.89
CA THR A 509 -23.36 -25.66 2.93
C THR A 509 -23.89 -24.23 3.05
N ASN A 510 -24.31 -23.86 4.25
CA ASN A 510 -24.69 -22.48 4.57
C ASN A 510 -23.50 -21.73 5.18
N PHE A 511 -23.26 -20.51 4.72
CA PHE A 511 -22.26 -19.62 5.28
C PHE A 511 -22.82 -18.21 5.41
N MET A 512 -22.33 -17.48 6.41
CA MET A 512 -22.67 -16.08 6.65
C MET A 512 -21.53 -15.20 6.17
N VAL A 513 -21.86 -14.05 5.59
CA VAL A 513 -20.89 -13.00 5.33
C VAL A 513 -21.31 -11.76 6.11
N VAL A 514 -20.35 -11.21 6.84
CA VAL A 514 -20.45 -9.96 7.57
C VAL A 514 -19.52 -8.98 6.87
N ASP A 515 -20.08 -8.08 6.07
CA ASP A 515 -19.33 -6.99 5.46
C ASP A 515 -19.18 -5.87 6.48
N CYS A 516 -17.97 -5.73 6.99
CA CYS A 516 -17.55 -4.75 7.98
C CYS A 516 -16.94 -3.53 7.30
N GLY A 517 -17.73 -2.84 6.46
CA GLY A 517 -17.34 -1.58 5.84
C GLY A 517 -17.65 -0.36 6.72
N ASP A 518 -17.98 0.76 6.06
CA ASP A 518 -18.51 1.96 6.72
C ASP A 518 -19.90 1.70 7.34
N ARG A 519 -20.65 0.76 6.76
CA ARG A 519 -21.88 0.18 7.29
C ARG A 519 -21.69 -1.33 7.44
N ILE A 520 -22.40 -1.95 8.37
CA ILE A 520 -22.42 -3.42 8.46
C ILE A 520 -23.56 -3.94 7.61
N ASP A 521 -23.22 -4.86 6.72
CA ASP A 521 -24.18 -5.69 6.00
C ASP A 521 -23.96 -7.17 6.33
N VAL A 522 -25.03 -7.88 6.67
CA VAL A 522 -24.98 -9.32 6.98
C VAL A 522 -25.89 -10.08 6.02
N ILE A 523 -25.31 -11.06 5.34
CA ILE A 523 -26.01 -11.95 4.42
C ILE A 523 -25.75 -13.41 4.76
N THR A 524 -26.79 -14.23 4.67
CA THR A 524 -26.67 -15.68 4.83
C THR A 524 -26.86 -16.33 3.47
N CYS A 525 -25.83 -17.03 3.02
CA CYS A 525 -25.76 -17.67 1.71
C CYS A 525 -25.79 -19.20 1.84
N LYS A 526 -26.40 -19.85 0.86
CA LYS A 526 -26.39 -21.31 0.65
C LYS A 526 -25.62 -21.63 -0.61
N LEU A 527 -24.64 -22.51 -0.51
CA LEU A 527 -23.97 -23.06 -1.67
C LEU A 527 -24.90 -24.08 -2.35
N LEU A 528 -25.34 -23.79 -3.56
CA LEU A 528 -26.15 -24.67 -4.39
C LEU A 528 -25.25 -25.53 -5.29
N SER A 529 -25.85 -26.51 -5.98
CA SER A 529 -25.13 -27.30 -7.00
C SER A 529 -24.58 -26.38 -8.10
N ASN A 530 -23.48 -26.80 -8.75
CA ASN A 530 -22.80 -26.06 -9.83
C ASN A 530 -22.24 -24.68 -9.43
N ASP A 531 -21.75 -24.53 -8.19
CA ASP A 531 -21.16 -23.28 -7.69
C ASP A 531 -22.10 -22.06 -7.76
N GLN A 532 -23.40 -22.30 -7.64
CA GLN A 532 -24.41 -21.24 -7.55
C GLN A 532 -24.65 -20.85 -6.09
N LEU A 533 -25.05 -19.60 -5.86
CA LEU A 533 -25.37 -19.07 -4.54
C LEU A 533 -26.89 -18.84 -4.45
N GLY A 534 -27.49 -19.33 -3.37
CA GLY A 534 -28.84 -18.95 -2.95
C GLY A 534 -28.78 -18.09 -1.69
N GLU A 535 -29.69 -17.13 -1.56
CA GLU A 535 -29.85 -16.33 -0.33
C GLU A 535 -30.83 -17.04 0.62
N ILE A 536 -30.48 -17.17 1.90
CA ILE A 536 -31.31 -17.85 2.91
C ILE A 536 -32.19 -16.85 3.67
N THR A 537 -31.63 -15.69 3.99
CA THR A 537 -32.29 -14.64 4.75
C THR A 537 -32.10 -13.32 4.03
N GLU A 538 -33.14 -12.48 4.02
CA GLU A 538 -33.04 -11.12 3.53
C GLU A 538 -31.87 -10.40 4.22
N LYS A 539 -31.07 -9.69 3.42
CA LYS A 539 -29.96 -8.86 3.88
C LYS A 539 -30.39 -7.98 5.06
N SER A 540 -29.67 -8.08 6.18
CA SER A 540 -29.82 -7.14 7.29
C SER A 540 -28.62 -6.20 7.33
N GLY A 541 -28.89 -4.91 7.46
CA GLY A 541 -27.86 -3.88 7.52
C GLY A 541 -28.18 -2.88 8.61
N ASP A 542 -27.13 -2.33 9.21
CA ASP A 542 -27.27 -1.24 10.17
C ASP A 542 -26.17 -0.20 9.97
N SER A 543 -26.48 1.02 10.37
CA SER A 543 -25.53 2.15 10.44
C SER A 543 -24.65 1.98 11.67
N CYS A 544 -23.93 0.87 11.73
CA CYS A 544 -22.82 0.64 12.64
C CYS A 544 -21.65 0.15 11.77
N GLY A 545 -20.42 0.52 12.09
CA GLY A 545 -19.29 0.28 11.18
C GLY A 545 -18.08 1.12 11.57
N SER A 546 -17.04 1.13 10.72
CA SER A 546 -15.79 1.84 11.04
C SER A 546 -16.02 3.32 11.37
N THR A 547 -16.82 4.02 10.57
CA THR A 547 -17.09 5.46 10.71
C THR A 547 -17.86 5.80 11.99
N PHE A 548 -18.58 4.85 12.58
CA PHE A 548 -19.30 5.05 13.84
C PHE A 548 -18.36 5.03 15.05
N ILE A 549 -17.20 4.39 14.93
CA ILE A 549 -16.12 4.51 15.92
C ILE A 549 -15.58 5.95 15.92
N ASP A 550 -15.46 6.57 14.74
CA ASP A 550 -15.03 7.96 14.61
C ASP A 550 -16.07 8.91 15.22
N ALA A 551 -17.37 8.61 15.03
CA ALA A 551 -18.45 9.37 15.66
C ALA A 551 -18.42 9.28 17.19
N GLU A 552 -18.19 8.09 17.77
CA GLU A 552 -18.05 7.93 19.22
C GLU A 552 -16.77 8.62 19.75
N PHE A 553 -15.68 8.65 18.98
CA PHE A 553 -14.51 9.45 19.31
C PHE A 553 -14.80 10.96 19.31
N ILE A 554 -15.51 11.48 18.30
CA ILE A 554 -15.94 12.89 18.27
C ILE A 554 -16.83 13.22 19.46
N LYS A 555 -17.72 12.30 19.85
CA LYS A 555 -18.58 12.44 21.04
C LYS A 555 -17.77 12.45 22.34
N TYR A 556 -16.73 11.63 22.44
CA TYR A 556 -15.77 11.70 23.54
C TYR A 556 -15.09 13.08 23.60
N LEU A 557 -14.61 13.60 22.45
CA LEU A 557 -14.03 14.95 22.39
C LEU A 557 -15.05 16.06 22.73
N ARG A 558 -16.33 15.92 22.37
CA ARG A 558 -17.40 16.85 22.80
C ARG A 558 -17.51 16.90 24.33
N GLY A 559 -17.37 15.77 25.00
CA GLY A 559 -17.35 15.71 26.46
C GLY A 559 -16.20 16.49 27.11
N ILE A 560 -15.07 16.64 26.40
CA ILE A 560 -13.87 17.34 26.90
C ILE A 560 -13.86 18.81 26.48
N LEU A 561 -14.13 19.08 25.19
CA LEU A 561 -13.93 20.39 24.57
C LEU A 561 -15.21 21.24 24.51
N GLY A 562 -16.37 20.64 24.75
CA GLY A 562 -17.68 21.26 24.62
C GLY A 562 -18.18 21.35 23.18
N ASP A 563 -19.50 21.39 23.02
CA ASP A 563 -20.16 21.33 21.71
C ASP A 563 -19.76 22.47 20.78
N VAL A 564 -19.74 23.70 21.29
CA VAL A 564 -19.40 24.91 20.53
C VAL A 564 -17.98 24.82 19.95
N SER A 565 -17.02 24.32 20.73
CA SER A 565 -15.63 24.18 20.27
C SER A 565 -15.51 23.12 19.18
N ILE A 566 -16.22 22.00 19.31
CA ILE A 566 -16.23 20.92 18.33
C ILE A 566 -16.87 21.35 17.01
N ASP A 567 -17.97 22.11 17.08
CA ASP A 567 -18.62 22.65 15.88
C ASP A 567 -17.68 23.61 15.15
N LEU A 568 -16.98 24.50 15.87
CA LEU A 568 -15.96 25.36 15.28
C LEU A 568 -14.80 24.58 14.65
N LEU A 569 -14.35 23.50 15.28
CA LEU A 569 -13.29 22.64 14.71
C LEU A 569 -13.75 21.93 13.44
N ARG A 570 -15.03 21.54 13.37
CA ARG A 570 -15.65 20.92 12.20
C ARG A 570 -15.72 21.91 11.05
N ASP A 571 -16.25 23.10 11.30
CA ASP A 571 -16.43 24.17 10.30
C ASP A 571 -15.11 24.67 9.70
N ASN A 572 -13.99 24.45 10.40
CA ASN A 572 -12.65 24.88 9.99
C ASN A 572 -11.74 23.71 9.58
N GLY A 573 -12.31 22.52 9.33
CA GLY A 573 -11.58 21.35 8.83
C GLY A 573 -10.58 20.73 9.82
N GLN A 574 -10.47 21.23 11.05
CA GLN A 574 -9.54 20.72 12.06
C GLN A 574 -10.02 19.40 12.67
N MET A 575 -11.33 19.18 12.71
CA MET A 575 -11.92 17.93 13.21
C MET A 575 -11.40 16.71 12.44
N GLN A 576 -11.32 16.82 11.11
CA GLN A 576 -10.84 15.72 10.26
C GLN A 576 -9.39 15.34 10.60
N TYR A 577 -8.55 16.31 10.92
CA TYR A 577 -7.18 16.06 11.33
C TYR A 577 -7.12 15.28 12.65
N LEU A 578 -7.92 15.67 13.66
CA LEU A 578 -7.98 14.96 14.94
C LEU A 578 -8.49 13.52 14.77
N VAL A 579 -9.53 13.33 13.97
CA VAL A 579 -10.05 12.00 13.62
C VAL A 579 -8.97 11.17 12.92
N GLN A 580 -8.19 11.76 12.02
CA GLN A 580 -7.09 11.05 11.36
C GLN A 580 -5.99 10.63 12.35
N GLN A 581 -5.61 11.50 13.29
CA GLN A 581 -4.64 11.12 14.34
C GLN A 581 -5.19 9.98 15.20
N PHE A 582 -6.44 10.07 15.62
CA PHE A 582 -7.12 9.00 16.34
C PHE A 582 -7.16 7.70 15.54
N CYS A 583 -7.49 7.75 14.25
CA CYS A 583 -7.52 6.56 13.39
C CYS A 583 -6.16 5.86 13.39
N ASN A 584 -5.09 6.62 13.09
CA ASN A 584 -3.75 6.09 12.88
C ASN A 584 -3.10 5.58 14.17
N TYR A 585 -3.31 6.27 15.29
CA TYR A 585 -2.58 5.98 16.53
C TYR A 585 -3.41 5.29 17.61
N CYS A 586 -4.74 5.30 17.47
CA CYS A 586 -5.65 4.67 18.43
C CYS A 586 -6.51 3.60 17.80
N LYS A 587 -7.38 3.96 16.85
CA LYS A 587 -8.43 3.07 16.31
C LYS A 587 -7.84 1.83 15.64
N ILE A 588 -6.91 2.01 14.71
CA ILE A 588 -6.29 0.93 13.95
C ILE A 588 -5.45 0.00 14.86
N PRO A 589 -4.55 0.52 15.71
CA PRO A 589 -3.72 -0.34 16.57
C PRO A 589 -4.46 -0.96 17.77
N PHE A 590 -5.69 -0.53 18.08
CA PHE A 590 -6.42 -1.04 19.24
C PHE A 590 -6.88 -2.50 19.04
N THR A 591 -6.26 -3.40 19.81
CA THR A 591 -6.58 -4.85 19.80
C THR A 591 -7.45 -5.28 20.98
N GLY A 592 -7.55 -4.46 22.02
CA GLY A 592 -8.18 -4.79 23.30
C GLY A 592 -7.40 -5.78 24.18
N ASP A 593 -6.11 -6.00 23.92
CA ASP A 593 -5.23 -6.85 24.74
C ASP A 593 -4.23 -6.06 25.59
N ASP A 594 -3.76 -4.91 25.10
CA ASP A 594 -2.77 -4.07 25.78
C ASP A 594 -3.46 -3.19 26.82
N GLN A 595 -3.52 -3.65 28.08
CA GLN A 595 -4.09 -2.87 29.18
C GLN A 595 -3.28 -1.60 29.49
N ASP A 596 -2.01 -1.56 29.09
CA ASP A 596 -1.13 -0.40 29.22
C ASP A 596 -1.23 0.54 28.00
N PHE A 597 -2.20 0.31 27.09
CA PHE A 597 -2.45 1.18 25.96
C PHE A 597 -2.75 2.60 26.46
N SER A 598 -1.94 3.55 26.00
CA SER A 598 -2.15 4.99 26.18
C SER A 598 -1.59 5.74 24.99
N TYR A 599 -2.34 6.74 24.54
CA TYR A 599 -1.96 7.67 23.49
C TYR A 599 -2.22 9.10 23.93
N GLU A 600 -1.21 9.96 23.77
CA GLU A 600 -1.27 11.38 24.04
C GLU A 600 -1.63 12.14 22.77
N LEU A 601 -2.87 12.64 22.68
CA LEU A 601 -3.35 13.43 21.56
C LEU A 601 -3.03 14.92 21.79
N ASP A 602 -2.00 15.43 21.09
CA ASP A 602 -1.67 16.86 21.07
C ASP A 602 -2.70 17.65 20.26
N ILE A 603 -3.40 18.55 20.95
CA ILE A 603 -4.39 19.46 20.39
C ILE A 603 -3.98 20.93 20.49
N GLU A 604 -2.70 21.25 20.69
CA GLU A 604 -2.23 22.64 20.89
C GLU A 604 -2.58 23.56 19.72
N HIS A 605 -2.55 23.02 18.50
CA HIS A 605 -2.92 23.74 17.28
C HIS A 605 -4.41 24.18 17.24
N THR A 606 -5.25 23.57 18.07
CA THR A 606 -6.69 23.84 18.17
C THR A 606 -7.03 25.00 19.11
N LYS A 607 -6.04 25.55 19.83
CA LYS A 607 -6.15 26.64 20.82
C LYS A 607 -7.16 27.75 20.51
N ARG A 608 -7.23 28.19 19.25
CA ARG A 608 -8.08 29.31 18.80
C ARG A 608 -9.58 28.99 18.72
N TYR A 609 -9.92 27.70 18.66
CA TYR A 609 -11.29 27.20 18.50
C TYR A 609 -11.94 26.84 19.83
N ILE A 610 -11.16 26.66 20.89
CA ILE A 610 -11.69 26.45 22.26
C ILE A 610 -12.13 27.80 22.82
N LYS A 611 -13.43 27.94 23.09
CA LYS A 611 -14.05 29.20 23.54
C LYS A 611 -14.40 29.24 25.02
N ASP A 612 -14.50 28.09 25.66
CA ASP A 612 -14.76 28.01 27.10
C ASP A 612 -13.46 28.24 27.88
N ASP A 613 -13.41 29.29 28.69
CA ASP A 613 -12.22 29.68 29.45
C ASP A 613 -11.85 28.65 30.54
N ASN A 614 -12.82 27.93 31.10
CA ASN A 614 -12.52 26.89 32.10
C ASN A 614 -11.85 25.69 31.44
N ILE A 615 -12.40 25.22 30.32
CA ILE A 615 -11.81 24.14 29.52
C ILE A 615 -10.41 24.55 29.06
N ARG A 616 -10.25 25.80 28.63
CA ARG A 616 -8.96 26.34 28.20
C ARG A 616 -7.92 26.29 29.30
N ASN A 617 -8.25 26.70 30.52
CA ASN A 617 -7.34 26.67 31.65
C ASN A 617 -6.91 25.24 31.98
N THR A 618 -7.85 24.29 32.01
CA THR A 618 -7.54 22.87 32.22
C THR A 618 -6.58 22.34 31.14
N LEU A 619 -6.86 22.63 29.87
CA LEU A 619 -5.97 22.23 28.78
C LEU A 619 -4.62 22.95 28.83
N GLU A 620 -4.52 24.16 29.37
CA GLU A 620 -3.24 24.85 29.56
C GLU A 620 -2.39 24.18 30.65
N ASP A 621 -3.01 23.71 31.74
CA ASP A 621 -2.34 22.93 32.78
C ASP A 621 -1.88 21.55 32.27
N ASP A 622 -2.67 20.93 31.40
CA ASP A 622 -2.37 19.62 30.76
C ASP A 622 -1.53 19.75 29.47
N GLU A 623 -0.86 20.89 29.25
CA GLU A 623 -0.02 21.17 28.08
C GLU A 623 -0.69 20.91 26.71
N TRP A 624 -2.02 21.04 26.64
CA TRP A 624 -2.87 20.81 25.47
C TRP A 624 -2.84 19.37 24.95
N VAL A 625 -2.64 18.42 25.85
CA VAL A 625 -2.63 16.98 25.55
C VAL A 625 -3.88 16.33 26.14
N ILE A 626 -4.58 15.53 25.32
CA ILE A 626 -5.65 14.65 25.78
C ILE A 626 -5.12 13.21 25.84
N GLU A 627 -5.12 12.60 27.02
CA GLU A 627 -4.75 11.20 27.17
C GLU A 627 -5.92 10.27 26.80
N ILE A 628 -5.67 9.37 25.85
CA ILE A 628 -6.60 8.32 25.41
C ILE A 628 -6.04 6.97 25.85
N ASN A 629 -6.54 6.46 26.97
CA ASN A 629 -6.11 5.19 27.54
C ASN A 629 -6.99 4.00 27.10
N PHE A 630 -6.63 2.79 27.55
CA PHE A 630 -7.35 1.55 27.26
C PHE A 630 -8.86 1.61 27.57
N GLU A 631 -9.26 2.11 28.74
CA GLU A 631 -10.67 2.18 29.13
C GLU A 631 -11.44 3.19 28.27
N THR A 632 -10.81 4.32 27.93
CA THR A 632 -11.37 5.28 26.97
C THR A 632 -11.58 4.64 25.61
N MET A 633 -10.57 3.93 25.07
CA MET A 633 -10.70 3.23 23.79
C MET A 633 -11.82 2.20 23.81
N LYS A 634 -11.90 1.41 24.88
CA LYS A 634 -12.97 0.44 25.06
C LYS A 634 -14.34 1.10 25.10
N SER A 635 -14.47 2.26 25.76
CA SER A 635 -15.72 3.02 25.82
C SER A 635 -16.17 3.56 24.45
N ILE A 636 -15.21 3.88 23.57
CA ILE A 636 -15.46 4.32 22.20
C ILE A 636 -15.88 3.13 21.32
N PHE A 637 -15.22 1.97 21.46
CA PHE A 637 -15.48 0.80 20.61
C PHE A 637 -16.75 0.03 21.01
N GLU A 638 -16.97 -0.22 22.29
CA GLU A 638 -18.00 -1.16 22.76
C GLU A 638 -19.43 -0.83 22.33
N PRO A 639 -19.89 0.43 22.27
CA PRO A 639 -21.22 0.75 21.75
C PRO A 639 -21.41 0.25 20.31
N VAL A 640 -20.43 0.49 19.45
CA VAL A 640 -20.47 0.09 18.04
C VAL A 640 -20.38 -1.43 17.92
N ILE A 641 -19.40 -2.07 18.58
CA ILE A 641 -19.24 -3.53 18.55
C ILE A 641 -20.52 -4.24 19.00
N ARG A 642 -21.17 -3.76 20.06
CA ARG A 642 -22.42 -4.35 20.55
C ARG A 642 -23.54 -4.33 19.52
N ASN A 643 -23.66 -3.25 18.74
CA ASN A 643 -24.65 -3.18 17.65
C ASN A 643 -24.34 -4.21 16.57
N ILE A 644 -23.07 -4.37 16.18
CA ILE A 644 -22.62 -5.39 15.22
C ILE A 644 -22.95 -6.80 15.73
N LEU A 645 -22.65 -7.10 16.99
CA LEU A 645 -22.97 -8.40 17.60
C LEU A 645 -24.49 -8.64 17.61
N ASN A 646 -25.30 -7.63 17.94
CA ASN A 646 -26.75 -7.76 17.92
C ASN A 646 -27.28 -8.05 16.51
N LEU A 647 -26.72 -7.42 15.47
CA LEU A 647 -27.10 -7.64 14.08
C LEU A 647 -26.75 -9.07 13.63
N ILE A 648 -25.52 -9.52 13.89
CA ILE A 648 -25.09 -10.90 13.59
C ILE A 648 -25.97 -11.91 14.32
N LYS A 649 -26.27 -11.66 15.60
CA LYS A 649 -27.13 -12.53 16.41
C LYS A 649 -28.53 -12.64 15.82
N ALA A 650 -29.15 -11.52 15.46
CA ALA A 650 -30.47 -11.49 14.82
C ALA A 650 -30.46 -12.27 13.51
N GLN A 651 -29.43 -12.11 12.68
CA GLN A 651 -29.32 -12.86 11.42
C GLN A 651 -29.14 -14.37 11.64
N LEU A 652 -28.32 -14.77 12.63
CA LEU A 652 -28.15 -16.18 12.99
C LEU A 652 -29.44 -16.80 13.56
N ASP A 653 -30.23 -16.02 14.30
CA ASP A 653 -31.52 -16.47 14.83
C ASP A 653 -32.56 -16.62 13.72
N ASN A 654 -32.53 -15.75 12.71
CA ASN A 654 -33.42 -15.79 11.55
C ASN A 654 -33.07 -16.89 10.54
N ALA A 655 -31.81 -17.32 10.45
CA ALA A 655 -31.36 -18.30 9.45
C ALA A 655 -32.02 -19.68 9.59
N GLN A 656 -32.46 -20.07 10.80
CA GLN A 656 -33.13 -21.35 11.15
C GLN A 656 -32.36 -22.65 10.79
N GLU A 657 -31.31 -22.57 9.99
CA GLU A 657 -30.40 -23.66 9.61
C GLU A 657 -29.01 -23.46 10.23
N THR A 658 -28.21 -24.53 10.30
CA THR A 658 -26.84 -24.45 10.81
C THR A 658 -25.93 -23.68 9.85
N ILE A 659 -25.20 -22.70 10.37
CA ILE A 659 -24.18 -21.95 9.63
C ILE A 659 -22.81 -22.60 9.82
N SER A 660 -22.22 -23.05 8.72
CA SER A 660 -20.95 -23.80 8.72
C SER A 660 -19.72 -22.90 8.80
N ALA A 661 -19.82 -21.68 8.27
CA ALA A 661 -18.76 -20.68 8.31
C ALA A 661 -19.33 -19.26 8.35
N MET A 662 -18.60 -18.34 8.97
CA MET A 662 -18.85 -16.90 8.98
C MET A 662 -17.59 -16.20 8.46
N PHE A 663 -17.73 -15.42 7.39
CA PHE A 663 -16.65 -14.62 6.84
C PHE A 663 -16.82 -13.17 7.25
N LEU A 664 -15.76 -12.57 7.79
CA LEU A 664 -15.68 -11.14 8.03
C LEU A 664 -14.89 -10.51 6.88
N VAL A 665 -15.50 -9.56 6.17
CA VAL A 665 -14.89 -8.84 5.04
C VAL A 665 -15.03 -7.34 5.22
N GLY A 666 -14.48 -6.53 4.31
CA GLY A 666 -14.49 -5.08 4.44
C GLY A 666 -13.43 -4.55 5.40
N ASP A 667 -13.15 -3.27 5.32
CA ASP A 667 -11.96 -2.65 5.92
C ASP A 667 -11.93 -2.79 7.46
N PHE A 668 -13.09 -2.71 8.14
CA PHE A 668 -13.16 -2.86 9.60
C PHE A 668 -13.02 -4.30 10.07
N SER A 669 -13.17 -5.30 9.19
CA SER A 669 -12.96 -6.70 9.56
C SER A 669 -11.52 -7.00 9.96
N GLU A 670 -10.56 -6.15 9.58
CA GLU A 670 -9.16 -6.27 9.99
C GLU A 670 -8.94 -5.94 11.47
N SER A 671 -9.89 -5.24 12.12
CA SER A 671 -9.81 -4.90 13.54
C SER A 671 -9.74 -6.17 14.39
N LYS A 672 -8.59 -6.37 15.05
CA LYS A 672 -8.39 -7.51 15.98
C LYS A 672 -9.37 -7.49 17.14
N TYR A 673 -9.73 -6.30 17.61
CA TYR A 673 -10.75 -6.16 18.63
C TYR A 673 -12.11 -6.69 18.16
N LEU A 674 -12.59 -6.26 16.98
CA LEU A 674 -13.83 -6.76 16.40
C LEU A 674 -13.80 -8.29 16.21
N GLN A 675 -12.75 -8.81 15.59
CA GLN A 675 -12.59 -10.26 15.38
C GLN A 675 -12.65 -11.04 16.69
N LYS A 676 -11.98 -10.55 17.74
CA LYS A 676 -11.97 -11.18 19.07
C LYS A 676 -13.37 -11.16 19.69
N ARG A 677 -14.06 -10.03 19.64
CA ARG A 677 -15.41 -9.88 20.21
C ARG A 677 -16.42 -10.77 19.50
N ILE A 678 -16.39 -10.84 18.16
CA ILE A 678 -17.22 -11.77 17.36
C ILE A 678 -16.91 -13.23 17.71
N LYS A 679 -15.63 -13.62 17.77
CA LYS A 679 -15.24 -15.00 18.13
C LYS A 679 -15.66 -15.37 19.54
N GLN A 680 -15.52 -14.47 20.51
CA GLN A 680 -15.99 -14.68 21.88
C GLN A 680 -17.50 -14.91 21.93
N GLU A 681 -18.27 -14.12 21.20
CA GLU A 681 -19.73 -14.21 21.20
C GLU A 681 -20.25 -15.43 20.42
N PHE A 682 -19.66 -15.77 19.27
CA PHE A 682 -20.29 -16.70 18.31
C PHE A 682 -19.55 -18.01 18.06
N SER A 683 -18.35 -18.24 18.61
CA SER A 683 -17.60 -19.49 18.40
C SER A 683 -18.35 -20.76 18.85
N HIS A 684 -19.30 -20.62 19.78
CA HIS A 684 -20.17 -21.72 20.22
C HIS A 684 -21.30 -22.05 19.23
N ARG A 685 -21.63 -21.14 18.31
CA ARG A 685 -22.68 -21.32 17.27
C ARG A 685 -22.09 -21.57 15.88
N VAL A 686 -21.00 -20.90 15.55
CA VAL A 686 -20.31 -21.00 14.26
C VAL A 686 -18.83 -21.27 14.52
N PHE A 687 -18.38 -22.49 14.20
CA PHE A 687 -17.02 -22.92 14.50
C PHE A 687 -15.99 -22.21 13.62
N ASN A 688 -16.30 -22.01 12.33
CA ASN A 688 -15.38 -21.40 11.36
C ASN A 688 -15.68 -19.91 11.20
N ILE A 689 -15.10 -19.07 12.06
CA ILE A 689 -15.14 -17.59 11.90
C ILE A 689 -13.82 -17.15 11.25
N LEU A 690 -13.90 -16.76 10.00
CA LEU A 690 -12.75 -16.57 9.10
C LEU A 690 -12.67 -15.12 8.60
N VAL A 691 -11.44 -14.66 8.38
CA VAL A 691 -11.16 -13.40 7.67
C VAL A 691 -10.33 -13.77 6.45
N PRO A 692 -10.83 -13.52 5.22
CA PRO A 692 -10.07 -13.80 4.00
C PRO A 692 -8.74 -13.03 3.95
N LEU A 693 -7.80 -13.46 3.10
CA LEU A 693 -6.45 -12.86 3.00
C LEU A 693 -6.47 -11.37 2.65
N GLN A 694 -7.39 -10.95 1.78
CA GLN A 694 -7.62 -9.55 1.42
C GLN A 694 -9.09 -9.23 1.65
N PRO A 695 -9.51 -8.92 2.89
CA PRO A 695 -10.91 -8.67 3.20
C PRO A 695 -11.38 -7.31 2.67
N THR A 696 -10.49 -6.31 2.64
CA THR A 696 -10.71 -4.95 2.12
C THR A 696 -11.04 -4.96 0.63
N ALA A 697 -10.43 -5.85 -0.16
CA ALA A 697 -10.70 -5.97 -1.61
C ALA A 697 -11.82 -6.98 -1.95
N ALA A 698 -12.59 -7.46 -0.97
CA ALA A 698 -13.59 -8.52 -1.16
C ALA A 698 -14.59 -8.21 -2.28
N ILE A 699 -15.13 -6.99 -2.33
CA ILE A 699 -16.09 -6.56 -3.36
C ILE A 699 -15.43 -6.57 -4.74
N SER A 700 -14.30 -5.87 -4.92
CA SER A 700 -13.64 -5.79 -6.23
C SER A 700 -13.14 -7.16 -6.74
N ARG A 701 -12.60 -8.02 -5.86
CA ARG A 701 -12.21 -9.40 -6.21
C ARG A 701 -13.41 -10.27 -6.51
N GLY A 702 -14.49 -10.11 -5.75
CA GLY A 702 -15.78 -10.74 -5.99
C GLY A 702 -16.36 -10.43 -7.37
N ALA A 703 -16.29 -9.16 -7.78
CA ALA A 703 -16.71 -8.72 -9.11
C ALA A 703 -15.87 -9.37 -10.23
N VAL A 704 -14.56 -9.56 -10.01
CA VAL A 704 -13.72 -10.36 -10.93
C VAL A 704 -14.20 -11.81 -10.99
N ILE A 705 -14.40 -12.45 -9.83
CA ILE A 705 -14.85 -13.85 -9.73
C ILE A 705 -16.18 -14.04 -10.45
N TYR A 706 -17.12 -13.11 -10.30
CA TYR A 706 -18.38 -13.11 -11.04
C TYR A 706 -18.19 -13.02 -12.56
N GLY A 707 -17.26 -12.18 -13.03
CA GLY A 707 -17.00 -12.01 -14.46
C GLY A 707 -16.33 -13.21 -15.14
N LEU A 708 -15.59 -14.05 -14.40
CA LEU A 708 -14.81 -15.17 -14.96
C LEU A 708 -15.68 -16.28 -15.61
N PRO A 709 -16.80 -16.76 -15.02
CA PRO A 709 -17.65 -17.79 -15.60
C PRO A 709 -18.56 -17.33 -16.73
N ILE A 710 -18.90 -16.03 -16.80
CA ILE A 710 -19.88 -15.46 -17.76
C ILE A 710 -19.54 -15.80 -19.22
N LYS A 711 -18.32 -16.28 -19.50
CA LYS A 711 -17.89 -16.66 -20.84
C LYS A 711 -17.10 -17.98 -20.94
N SER A 712 -17.09 -18.85 -19.92
CA SER A 712 -16.57 -20.24 -20.08
C SER A 712 -17.61 -21.25 -20.57
N ASN A 713 -18.89 -20.86 -20.69
CA ASN A 713 -20.01 -21.75 -21.06
C ASN A 713 -20.32 -21.79 -22.57
N TYR A 714 -19.35 -21.50 -23.42
CA TYR A 714 -19.47 -21.72 -24.87
C TYR A 714 -18.26 -22.54 -25.34
N HIS A 715 -18.30 -23.83 -25.02
CA HIS A 715 -17.46 -24.84 -25.67
C HIS A 715 -18.31 -25.69 -26.59
#